data_AF-A0A674I2D9-F1
#
_entry.id   AF-A0A674I2D9-F1
#
_cell.length_a   1.000
_cell.length_b   1.000
_cell.length_c   1.000
_cell.angle_alpha   90.00
_cell.angle_beta   90.00
_cell.angle_gamma   90.00
#
_symmetry.space_group_name_H-M   'P 1'
#
loop_
_entity.id
_entity.type
_entity.pdbx_description
1 polymer ?
#
loop_
_entity_poly.entity_id
_entity_poly.type
_entity_poly.pdbx_seq_one_letter_code
_entity_poly.pdbx_strand_id
1 'polypeptide(L)'
;LFNHSSAKMGFREGEGLGKYNQGRKDIVEASNQKGRRGLGLTLKGFDGDLNVDWRDEPEPSAYEQVDWFPECTTEIPDAQEMKEWMTVGKRKLVIEDETEFCREEFLHSVLQCKSVFDELDGEEMRRARTRSNPYEMIRGVFFLNRAAMKMANIDYVFDHMFTNPKDSHGKPLIKERDAELLYFADVCAGPGGFSEYVLWRKKWHAKGFGMTLKGPNDFKLEDFYSASSELFEPYYGEGGIDGDGDITRPENITAFRNFVLDNTDRKGVHFLMADGGFSVEGQENLQEILSKQLTLCQFLTGLSIIRTGGHFVCKTFDLFTPFSVGLIYLLYCCFERVSLFKPVTSRPANSERYVVCRGLKSGIDDVREYLFMVNIKLNQLRNSDLDVNLVVPVEVIKGDHEFYDYMVRSNESQCKVQIKALAKIHAFVQDTTLSEPRQADIRKECLRLWGIPDQARVAPSSSDPRSKFFELIQGTDIDIFSFKPTPLNSKTLEKIRHVLDYRCMVSGSEQKFLLGLGKSQIYTWDGRQSDRWMKLDLKTELPRATLLSVEIVHELKGEGKAQRKIKAIHILDVLVLNGNDVREQHFNQRIQLAEKFVKAVSKPSRPDMNPIRVKEVYRLEEMEKIFVRLEMKIIKSSGGIPRLSYTGRDDRHFVPTGLYIVRTVNDPWTMAFSKNSKRKFFYNKTTQESTYDLPHESIAPFHICYFSRLFWEWGEGVKVHDSQKRQDAEKLSKEEVLSFIQAHYP
;
A
#
# COMPACT_ATOMS: atom_id res chain seq x y z
N LEU A 1 -62.45 -46.82 1.46
CA LEU A 1 -62.69 -46.99 2.91
C LEU A 1 -61.82 -45.98 3.64
N PHE A 2 -62.41 -44.82 3.89
CA PHE A 2 -61.88 -43.80 4.81
C PHE A 2 -61.99 -44.33 6.24
N ASN A 3 -60.95 -44.13 7.05
CA ASN A 3 -61.14 -43.85 8.47
C ASN A 3 -59.97 -42.99 8.99
N HIS A 4 -60.33 -41.82 9.51
CA HIS A 4 -59.46 -40.84 10.13
C HIS A 4 -58.88 -41.35 11.46
N SER A 5 -57.66 -40.92 11.78
CA SER A 5 -57.38 -40.39 13.12
C SER A 5 -56.72 -39.01 13.00
N SER A 6 -57.50 -37.98 13.32
CA SER A 6 -57.01 -36.61 13.47
C SER A 6 -56.20 -36.52 14.76
N ALA A 7 -54.88 -36.38 14.65
CA ALA A 7 -54.06 -35.91 15.75
C ALA A 7 -54.24 -34.38 15.85
N LYS A 8 -54.75 -33.91 17.00
CA LYS A 8 -54.99 -32.49 17.27
C LYS A 8 -53.67 -31.71 17.25
N MET A 9 -53.66 -30.58 16.54
CA MET A 9 -52.62 -29.55 16.60
C MET A 9 -52.67 -28.90 18.00
N GLY A 10 -51.90 -29.43 18.95
CA GLY A 10 -51.82 -28.89 20.30
C GLY A 10 -50.76 -27.78 20.39
N PHE A 11 -51.12 -26.64 20.96
CA PHE A 11 -50.17 -25.65 21.45
C PHE A 11 -49.65 -26.11 22.82
N ARG A 12 -48.32 -26.06 23.02
CA ARG A 12 -47.66 -26.22 24.31
C ARG A 12 -46.83 -24.97 24.56
N GLU A 13 -46.95 -24.40 25.75
CA GLU A 13 -46.26 -23.18 26.14
C GLU A 13 -44.73 -23.36 26.02
N GLY A 14 -44.07 -22.55 25.19
CA GLY A 14 -42.62 -22.62 24.92
C GLY A 14 -42.17 -23.47 23.71
N GLU A 15 -43.10 -24.09 22.95
CA GLU A 15 -42.81 -24.88 21.74
C GLU A 15 -43.43 -24.26 20.46
N GLY A 16 -42.80 -24.50 19.30
CA GLY A 16 -43.26 -24.00 18.01
C GLY A 16 -44.48 -24.75 17.47
N LEU A 17 -45.43 -24.06 16.83
CA LEU A 17 -46.67 -24.66 16.31
C LEU A 17 -46.43 -25.71 15.19
N GLY A 18 -46.86 -26.96 15.39
CA GLY A 18 -46.87 -28.01 14.38
C GLY A 18 -46.72 -29.42 14.96
N LYS A 19 -46.98 -30.46 14.16
CA LYS A 19 -46.98 -31.88 14.59
C LYS A 19 -45.66 -32.37 15.23
N TYR A 20 -44.54 -31.71 14.93
CA TYR A 20 -43.19 -32.02 15.44
C TYR A 20 -42.48 -30.79 16.04
N ASN A 21 -43.24 -29.82 16.55
CA ASN A 21 -42.69 -28.60 17.17
C ASN A 21 -41.81 -27.73 16.24
N GLN A 22 -42.06 -27.83 14.94
CA GLN A 22 -41.27 -27.23 13.86
C GLN A 22 -41.72 -25.82 13.45
N GLY A 23 -42.76 -25.29 14.09
CA GLY A 23 -43.16 -23.89 13.94
C GLY A 23 -42.18 -22.94 14.60
N ARG A 24 -42.24 -21.65 14.23
CA ARG A 24 -41.42 -20.60 14.86
C ARG A 24 -41.78 -20.49 16.36
N LYS A 25 -40.76 -20.46 17.23
CA LYS A 25 -40.92 -20.21 18.68
C LYS A 25 -41.08 -18.73 19.01
N ASP A 26 -40.46 -17.87 18.20
CA ASP A 26 -40.50 -16.43 18.40
C ASP A 26 -41.81 -15.88 17.86
N ILE A 27 -42.39 -14.94 18.60
CA ILE A 27 -43.55 -14.15 18.16
C ILE A 27 -43.20 -13.61 16.77
N VAL A 28 -44.06 -13.87 15.79
CA VAL A 28 -43.98 -13.17 14.50
C VAL A 28 -44.17 -11.70 14.83
N GLU A 29 -43.08 -10.94 14.86
CA GLU A 29 -43.15 -9.49 15.02
C GLU A 29 -44.13 -8.98 13.97
N ALA A 30 -45.16 -8.29 14.45
CA ALA A 30 -46.12 -7.64 13.59
C ALA A 30 -45.35 -6.78 12.61
N SER A 31 -45.64 -6.95 11.32
CA SER A 31 -45.18 -6.09 10.25
C SER A 31 -45.49 -4.63 10.61
N ASN A 32 -44.51 -3.89 11.12
CA ASN A 32 -44.62 -2.46 11.29
C ASN A 32 -44.65 -1.84 9.89
N GLN A 33 -45.85 -1.41 9.50
CA GLN A 33 -46.11 -0.63 8.30
C GLN A 33 -45.07 0.49 8.14
N LYS A 34 -44.64 0.68 6.89
CA LYS A 34 -43.80 1.80 6.45
C LYS A 34 -44.38 3.14 6.92
N GLY A 35 -43.56 3.92 7.63
CA GLY A 35 -43.50 5.37 7.44
C GLY A 35 -44.50 6.26 8.18
N ARG A 36 -45.02 5.89 9.35
CA ARG A 36 -45.65 6.87 10.25
C ARG A 36 -45.11 6.71 11.66
N ARG A 37 -44.49 7.77 12.20
CA ARG A 37 -44.37 7.98 13.65
C ARG A 37 -45.77 7.72 14.24
N GLY A 38 -45.86 6.93 15.32
CA GLY A 38 -47.15 6.61 15.93
C GLY A 38 -47.99 7.88 16.11
N LEU A 39 -49.29 7.83 15.79
CA LEU A 39 -50.20 8.97 15.95
C LEU A 39 -50.04 9.56 17.36
N GLY A 40 -49.44 10.76 17.46
CA GLY A 40 -49.25 11.48 18.72
C GLY A 40 -47.82 11.59 19.26
N LEU A 41 -46.78 11.08 18.58
CA LEU A 41 -45.39 11.26 19.02
C LEU A 41 -44.78 12.54 18.41
N THR A 42 -44.93 13.67 19.10
CA THR A 42 -44.20 14.93 18.83
C THR A 42 -42.85 14.91 19.53
N LEU A 43 -41.76 15.04 18.80
CA LEU A 43 -40.42 15.25 19.37
C LEU A 43 -40.29 16.73 19.74
N LYS A 44 -40.08 17.02 21.03
CA LYS A 44 -39.94 18.42 21.49
C LYS A 44 -38.75 19.06 20.77
N GLY A 45 -38.95 20.23 20.15
CA GLY A 45 -37.89 20.97 19.47
C GLY A 45 -37.57 20.55 18.04
N PHE A 46 -38.05 19.39 17.55
CA PHE A 46 -37.78 18.93 16.18
C PHE A 46 -38.82 19.41 15.16
N ASP A 47 -40.04 19.75 15.59
CA ASP A 47 -41.16 20.15 14.72
C ASP A 47 -41.13 21.64 14.31
N GLY A 48 -40.09 22.40 14.68
CA GLY A 48 -39.86 23.79 14.25
C GLY A 48 -39.12 23.87 12.91
N ASP A 49 -39.34 24.94 12.14
CA ASP A 49 -38.55 25.24 10.94
C ASP A 49 -37.20 25.86 11.35
N LEU A 50 -36.12 25.43 10.69
CA LEU A 50 -34.77 25.95 10.92
C LEU A 50 -34.56 27.35 10.31
N ASN A 51 -35.54 27.88 9.56
CA ASN A 51 -35.47 29.18 8.87
C ASN A 51 -34.24 29.30 7.95
N VAL A 52 -33.76 28.18 7.40
CA VAL A 52 -32.64 28.10 6.45
C VAL A 52 -33.17 27.62 5.11
N ASP A 53 -33.01 28.45 4.07
CA ASP A 53 -33.33 28.03 2.71
C ASP A 53 -32.19 27.15 2.13
N TRP A 54 -32.40 25.84 2.23
CA TRP A 54 -31.48 24.85 1.65
C TRP A 54 -31.71 24.63 0.15
N ARG A 55 -32.81 25.13 -0.44
CA ARG A 55 -33.14 24.91 -1.86
C ARG A 55 -32.35 25.82 -2.80
N ASP A 56 -31.81 26.91 -2.28
CA ASP A 56 -30.83 27.77 -2.95
C ASP A 56 -29.39 27.18 -2.90
N GLU A 57 -29.25 25.87 -3.02
CA GLU A 57 -27.94 25.22 -3.16
C GLU A 57 -27.60 25.07 -4.66
N PRO A 58 -26.30 25.16 -5.03
CA PRO A 58 -25.90 24.91 -6.41
C PRO A 58 -26.22 23.46 -6.79
N GLU A 59 -26.48 23.22 -8.08
CA GLU A 59 -26.71 21.87 -8.57
C GLU A 59 -25.51 20.96 -8.23
N PRO A 60 -25.75 19.73 -7.76
CA PRO A 60 -24.68 18.78 -7.50
C PRO A 60 -23.87 18.48 -8.77
N SER A 61 -22.54 18.39 -8.64
CA SER A 61 -21.60 18.26 -9.75
C SER A 61 -20.50 17.26 -9.40
N ALA A 62 -20.02 16.51 -10.38
CA ALA A 62 -18.82 15.69 -10.24
C ALA A 62 -17.52 16.51 -10.28
N TYR A 63 -17.58 17.78 -10.70
CA TYR A 63 -16.44 18.68 -10.80
C TYR A 63 -16.28 19.49 -9.51
N GLU A 64 -15.12 19.38 -8.89
CA GLU A 64 -14.79 20.02 -7.63
C GLU A 64 -13.72 21.08 -7.85
N GLN A 65 -13.85 22.22 -7.16
CA GLN A 65 -12.85 23.28 -7.17
C GLN A 65 -11.93 23.14 -5.97
N VAL A 66 -10.65 23.43 -6.18
CA VAL A 66 -9.65 23.46 -5.11
C VAL A 66 -9.21 24.90 -4.92
N ASP A 67 -9.46 25.43 -3.72
CA ASP A 67 -8.81 26.65 -3.26
C ASP A 67 -7.56 26.25 -2.47
N TRP A 68 -6.47 26.98 -2.68
CA TRP A 68 -5.21 26.73 -1.99
C TRP A 68 -4.89 27.96 -1.16
N PHE A 69 -4.24 27.75 -0.02
CA PHE A 69 -3.60 28.87 0.66
C PHE A 69 -2.65 29.60 -0.30
N PRO A 70 -2.40 30.90 -0.09
CA PRO A 70 -1.24 31.59 -0.68
C PRO A 70 0.06 30.83 -0.40
N GLU A 71 1.12 31.07 -1.15
CA GLU A 71 2.38 30.38 -0.84
C GLU A 71 2.98 30.99 0.42
N CYS A 72 3.46 30.17 1.34
CA CYS A 72 4.10 30.64 2.56
C CYS A 72 5.41 31.35 2.22
N THR A 73 5.43 32.67 2.41
CA THR A 73 6.61 33.53 2.21
C THR A 73 7.47 33.67 3.46
N THR A 74 6.97 33.23 4.62
CA THR A 74 7.74 33.24 5.87
C THR A 74 8.71 32.06 5.91
N GLU A 75 9.83 32.25 6.60
CA GLU A 75 10.78 31.16 6.84
C GLU A 75 10.16 30.11 7.76
N ILE A 76 10.67 28.87 7.69
CA ILE A 76 10.22 27.81 8.59
C ILE A 76 10.66 28.18 10.01
N PRO A 77 9.75 28.21 10.99
CA PRO A 77 10.09 28.59 12.36
C PRO A 77 11.16 27.67 12.96
N ASP A 78 12.18 28.27 13.55
CA ASP A 78 13.26 27.53 14.21
C ASP A 78 12.95 27.26 15.70
N ALA A 79 13.80 26.46 16.33
CA ALA A 79 13.64 26.12 17.75
C ALA A 79 13.66 27.34 18.70
N GLN A 80 14.34 28.42 18.32
CA GLN A 80 14.45 29.63 19.14
C GLN A 80 13.18 30.48 19.05
N GLU A 81 12.59 30.59 17.87
CA GLU A 81 11.31 31.25 17.64
C GLU A 81 10.17 30.49 18.35
N MET A 82 10.13 29.17 18.20
CA MET A 82 9.06 28.33 18.77
C MET A 82 9.18 28.09 20.28
N LYS A 83 10.27 28.53 20.92
CA LYS A 83 10.58 28.26 22.32
C LYS A 83 9.46 28.65 23.28
N GLU A 84 8.72 29.72 22.98
CA GLU A 84 7.66 30.27 23.82
C GLU A 84 6.26 30.11 23.22
N TRP A 85 6.11 29.36 22.12
CA TRP A 85 4.83 29.23 21.42
C TRP A 85 3.83 28.32 22.13
N MET A 86 4.31 27.26 22.80
CA MET A 86 3.45 26.31 23.48
C MET A 86 2.85 26.92 24.74
N THR A 87 1.54 27.19 24.73
CA THR A 87 0.83 27.74 25.88
C THR A 87 0.01 26.66 26.59
N VAL A 88 0.26 26.47 27.88
CA VAL A 88 -0.53 25.60 28.76
C VAL A 88 -1.51 26.45 29.56
N GLY A 89 -2.79 26.07 29.53
CA GLY A 89 -3.84 26.74 30.27
C GLY A 89 -4.84 25.75 30.85
N LYS A 90 -5.94 26.26 31.41
CA LYS A 90 -7.06 25.40 31.84
C LYS A 90 -7.63 24.67 30.63
N ARG A 91 -7.95 23.40 30.84
CA ARG A 91 -8.67 22.56 29.87
C ARG A 91 -10.02 23.19 29.57
N LYS A 92 -10.25 23.49 28.29
CA LYS A 92 -11.48 24.09 27.80
C LYS A 92 -12.26 23.05 26.99
N LEU A 93 -13.48 22.74 27.42
CA LEU A 93 -14.42 21.86 26.72
C LEU A 93 -15.64 22.66 26.24
N VAL A 94 -15.39 23.86 25.74
CA VAL A 94 -16.41 24.80 25.25
C VAL A 94 -15.99 25.20 23.84
N ILE A 95 -16.87 25.00 22.86
CA ILE A 95 -16.64 25.31 21.45
C ILE A 95 -17.39 26.58 21.01
N GLU A 96 -18.42 26.99 21.76
CA GLU A 96 -19.37 28.05 21.39
C GLU A 96 -18.74 29.46 21.31
N ASP A 97 -17.62 29.68 21.98
CA ASP A 97 -16.88 30.94 22.04
C ASP A 97 -15.60 30.92 21.18
N GLU A 98 -15.32 29.85 20.45
CA GLU A 98 -14.15 29.71 19.56
C GLU A 98 -14.35 30.48 18.24
N THR A 99 -14.40 31.81 18.33
CA THR A 99 -14.77 32.73 17.25
C THR A 99 -13.58 33.42 16.56
N GLU A 100 -12.35 33.08 16.95
CA GLU A 100 -11.12 33.71 16.44
C GLU A 100 -10.95 33.57 14.92
N PHE A 101 -11.42 32.45 14.36
CA PHE A 101 -11.30 32.09 12.94
C PHE A 101 -12.65 31.76 12.29
N CYS A 102 -13.75 32.21 12.89
CA CYS A 102 -15.11 32.07 12.35
C CYS A 102 -16.03 33.06 13.07
N ARG A 103 -16.84 33.83 12.32
CA ARG A 103 -17.82 34.72 12.95
C ARG A 103 -18.81 33.95 13.83
N GLU A 104 -19.13 34.55 14.98
CA GLU A 104 -20.04 34.02 15.99
C GLU A 104 -21.37 33.53 15.40
N GLU A 105 -21.98 34.32 14.50
CA GLU A 105 -23.22 33.98 13.81
C GLU A 105 -23.16 32.60 13.12
N PHE A 106 -22.10 32.31 12.36
CA PHE A 106 -21.97 31.03 11.65
C PHE A 106 -21.68 29.88 12.59
N LEU A 107 -20.85 30.10 13.60
CA LEU A 107 -20.51 29.09 14.60
C LEU A 107 -21.75 28.67 15.39
N HIS A 108 -22.50 29.62 15.95
CA HIS A 108 -23.72 29.32 16.70
C HIS A 108 -24.78 28.65 15.81
N SER A 109 -24.94 29.13 14.57
CA SER A 109 -25.90 28.54 13.62
C SER A 109 -25.58 27.07 13.32
N VAL A 110 -24.31 26.72 13.08
CA VAL A 110 -23.94 25.33 12.78
C VAL A 110 -24.07 24.44 14.02
N LEU A 111 -23.70 24.92 15.20
CA LEU A 111 -23.86 24.18 16.47
C LEU A 111 -25.33 23.92 16.78
N GLN A 112 -26.19 24.93 16.63
CA GLN A 112 -27.63 24.79 16.80
C GLN A 112 -28.21 23.76 15.81
N CYS A 113 -27.83 23.84 14.53
CA CYS A 113 -28.29 22.90 13.51
C CYS A 113 -27.84 21.44 13.80
N LYS A 114 -26.65 21.24 14.39
CA LYS A 114 -26.19 19.91 14.81
C LYS A 114 -27.05 19.39 15.96
N SER A 115 -27.29 20.21 16.98
CA SER A 115 -28.01 19.80 18.19
C SER A 115 -29.50 19.50 17.98
N VAL A 116 -30.11 19.97 16.89
CA VAL A 116 -31.47 19.54 16.52
C VAL A 116 -31.57 18.01 16.33
N PHE A 117 -30.47 17.35 16.01
CA PHE A 117 -30.45 15.90 15.81
C PHE A 117 -30.17 15.09 17.09
N ASP A 118 -29.87 15.74 18.22
CA ASP A 118 -29.50 15.07 19.48
C ASP A 118 -30.65 14.20 20.02
N GLU A 119 -31.90 14.61 19.79
CA GLU A 119 -33.11 13.88 20.21
C GLU A 119 -33.67 12.94 19.13
N LEU A 120 -33.06 12.89 17.93
CA LEU A 120 -33.56 12.11 16.80
C LEU A 120 -33.01 10.68 16.83
N ASP A 121 -33.87 9.69 16.54
CA ASP A 121 -33.42 8.32 16.35
C ASP A 121 -32.37 8.21 15.23
N GLY A 122 -31.27 7.52 15.52
CA GLY A 122 -30.14 7.41 14.61
C GLY A 122 -30.47 6.72 13.28
N GLU A 123 -31.41 5.78 13.24
CA GLU A 123 -31.85 5.15 11.99
C GLU A 123 -32.70 6.09 11.14
N GLU A 124 -33.59 6.86 11.77
CA GLU A 124 -34.40 7.87 11.09
C GLU A 124 -33.50 8.93 10.41
N MET A 125 -32.51 9.45 11.15
CA MET A 125 -31.52 10.40 10.61
C MET A 125 -30.72 9.79 9.44
N ARG A 126 -30.25 8.54 9.58
CA ARG A 126 -29.48 7.85 8.54
C ARG A 126 -30.28 7.67 7.24
N ARG A 127 -31.57 7.39 7.32
CA ARG A 127 -32.46 7.26 6.16
C ARG A 127 -32.67 8.59 5.45
N ALA A 128 -32.95 9.66 6.20
CA ALA A 128 -33.09 11.00 5.62
C ALA A 128 -31.79 11.50 4.98
N ARG A 129 -30.65 11.30 5.64
CA ARG A 129 -29.32 11.59 5.08
C ARG A 129 -29.02 10.83 3.80
N THR A 130 -29.44 9.57 3.72
CA THR A 130 -29.23 8.73 2.52
C THR A 130 -30.01 9.27 1.32
N ARG A 131 -31.22 9.79 1.55
CA ARG A 131 -32.07 10.36 0.49
C ARG A 131 -31.66 11.78 0.08
N SER A 132 -31.10 12.57 1.00
CA SER A 132 -30.77 14.00 0.79
C SER A 132 -29.36 14.24 0.25
N ASN A 133 -28.42 13.31 0.47
CA ASN A 133 -27.05 13.46 -0.04
C ASN A 133 -26.97 13.06 -1.53
N PRO A 134 -26.69 13.99 -2.45
CA PRO A 134 -26.63 13.68 -3.89
C PRO A 134 -25.50 12.71 -4.27
N TYR A 135 -24.48 12.55 -3.42
CA TYR A 135 -23.32 11.68 -3.67
C TYR A 135 -23.41 10.30 -2.97
N GLU A 136 -24.50 9.99 -2.27
CA GLU A 136 -24.57 8.82 -1.39
C GLU A 136 -24.46 7.48 -2.15
N MET A 137 -24.88 7.41 -3.42
CA MET A 137 -24.82 6.18 -4.22
C MET A 137 -23.40 5.77 -4.63
N ILE A 138 -22.38 6.64 -4.51
CA ILE A 138 -20.98 6.30 -4.80
C ILE A 138 -20.50 5.17 -3.87
N ARG A 139 -20.75 5.32 -2.56
CA ARG A 139 -20.38 4.35 -1.51
C ARG A 139 -18.92 3.89 -1.63
N GLY A 140 -18.66 2.58 -1.55
CA GLY A 140 -17.34 1.97 -1.71
C GLY A 140 -17.13 1.32 -3.08
N VAL A 141 -18.13 1.30 -3.97
CA VAL A 141 -18.08 0.57 -5.26
C VAL A 141 -17.60 -0.88 -5.05
N PHE A 142 -16.42 -1.24 -5.57
CA PHE A 142 -15.80 -2.56 -5.42
C PHE A 142 -14.76 -2.63 -4.29
N PHE A 143 -14.47 -1.52 -3.60
CA PHE A 143 -13.55 -1.43 -2.47
C PHE A 143 -14.22 -1.82 -1.15
N LEU A 144 -13.40 -2.06 -0.13
CA LEU A 144 -13.83 -2.55 1.17
C LEU A 144 -14.73 -1.58 1.93
N ASN A 145 -14.53 -0.28 1.76
CA ASN A 145 -15.36 0.75 2.35
C ASN A 145 -15.37 2.03 1.50
N ARG A 146 -16.18 2.99 1.93
CA ARG A 146 -16.30 4.31 1.30
C ARG A 146 -15.06 5.20 1.45
N ALA A 147 -14.14 4.89 2.37
CA ALA A 147 -12.93 5.70 2.55
C ALA A 147 -12.00 5.54 1.34
N ALA A 148 -11.90 4.35 0.74
CA ALA A 148 -11.17 4.15 -0.51
C ALA A 148 -11.61 5.13 -1.61
N MET A 149 -12.92 5.36 -1.73
CA MET A 149 -13.48 6.30 -2.71
C MET A 149 -13.18 7.77 -2.38
N LYS A 150 -12.96 8.13 -1.10
CA LYS A 150 -12.47 9.47 -0.76
C LYS A 150 -11.05 9.68 -1.26
N MET A 151 -10.20 8.67 -1.12
CA MET A 151 -8.83 8.77 -1.61
C MET A 151 -8.77 8.73 -3.14
N ALA A 152 -9.66 7.98 -3.80
CA ALA A 152 -9.83 8.06 -5.26
C ALA A 152 -10.25 9.47 -5.73
N ASN A 153 -11.21 10.06 -5.03
CA ASN A 153 -11.70 11.41 -5.30
C ASN A 153 -10.60 12.46 -5.08
N ILE A 154 -9.93 12.45 -3.93
CA ILE A 154 -8.85 13.40 -3.60
C ILE A 154 -7.69 13.21 -4.58
N ASP A 155 -7.27 11.98 -4.87
CA ASP A 155 -6.16 11.75 -5.81
C ASP A 155 -6.48 12.27 -7.22
N TYR A 156 -7.71 12.12 -7.71
CA TYR A 156 -8.11 12.74 -8.97
C TYR A 156 -8.11 14.28 -8.92
N VAL A 157 -8.73 14.86 -7.90
CA VAL A 157 -8.88 16.32 -7.76
C VAL A 157 -7.53 17.03 -7.63
N PHE A 158 -6.54 16.36 -7.05
CA PHE A 158 -5.17 16.86 -6.91
C PHE A 158 -4.22 16.28 -7.97
N ASP A 159 -4.68 16.13 -9.21
CA ASP A 159 -3.88 15.78 -10.40
C ASP A 159 -3.03 14.51 -10.27
N HIS A 160 -3.55 13.50 -9.56
CA HIS A 160 -2.89 12.25 -9.24
C HIS A 160 -1.56 12.42 -8.50
N MET A 161 -1.39 13.49 -7.72
CA MET A 161 -0.10 13.74 -7.05
C MET A 161 0.30 12.62 -6.07
N PHE A 162 -0.65 11.85 -5.53
CA PHE A 162 -0.33 10.73 -4.64
C PHE A 162 0.08 9.48 -5.43
N THR A 163 -0.71 9.07 -6.43
CA THR A 163 -0.43 7.84 -7.19
C THR A 163 0.58 8.04 -8.34
N ASN A 164 0.85 9.28 -8.73
CA ASN A 164 1.83 9.67 -9.74
C ASN A 164 2.55 10.98 -9.35
N PRO A 165 3.33 10.97 -8.26
CA PRO A 165 4.03 12.17 -7.79
C PRO A 165 5.04 12.65 -8.84
N LYS A 166 5.15 13.97 -8.97
CA LYS A 166 5.99 14.65 -9.96
C LYS A 166 7.02 15.55 -9.28
N ASP A 167 8.16 15.74 -9.92
CA ASP A 167 9.13 16.77 -9.52
C ASP A 167 8.63 18.18 -9.85
N SER A 168 9.42 19.20 -9.47
CA SER A 168 9.16 20.61 -9.74
C SER A 168 9.08 20.95 -11.24
N HIS A 169 9.60 20.10 -12.12
CA HIS A 169 9.50 20.23 -13.58
C HIS A 169 8.30 19.46 -14.16
N GLY A 170 7.45 18.87 -13.32
CA GLY A 170 6.26 18.12 -13.73
C GLY A 170 6.56 16.71 -14.25
N LYS A 171 7.78 16.22 -14.10
CA LYS A 171 8.17 14.88 -14.54
C LYS A 171 7.86 13.85 -13.44
N PRO A 172 7.28 12.69 -13.78
CA PRO A 172 7.02 11.64 -12.79
C PRO A 172 8.31 11.23 -12.05
N LEU A 173 8.25 11.19 -10.73
CA LEU A 173 9.35 10.72 -9.88
C LEU A 173 9.63 9.22 -10.10
N ILE A 174 8.60 8.46 -10.46
CA ILE A 174 8.66 7.01 -10.58
C ILE A 174 8.20 6.60 -11.97
N LYS A 175 9.06 5.88 -12.70
CA LYS A 175 8.66 5.22 -13.94
C LYS A 175 8.43 3.73 -13.67
N GLU A 176 7.45 3.15 -14.35
CA GLU A 176 7.07 1.75 -14.15
C GLU A 176 8.24 0.79 -14.44
N ARG A 177 9.05 1.11 -15.45
CA ARG A 177 10.23 0.34 -15.88
C ARG A 177 11.46 0.53 -14.99
N ASP A 178 11.48 1.58 -14.16
CA ASP A 178 12.60 1.85 -13.25
C ASP A 178 12.50 0.95 -12.01
N ALA A 179 13.63 0.69 -11.35
CA ALA A 179 13.69 -0.15 -10.15
C ALA A 179 13.00 0.48 -8.92
N GLU A 180 12.59 1.75 -8.99
CA GLU A 180 12.01 2.48 -7.85
C GLU A 180 10.53 2.15 -7.62
N LEU A 181 10.15 2.00 -6.36
CA LEU A 181 8.78 1.79 -5.90
C LEU A 181 8.13 3.08 -5.43
N LEU A 182 6.81 3.17 -5.57
CA LEU A 182 6.02 4.17 -4.87
C LEU A 182 5.84 3.75 -3.41
N TYR A 183 6.64 4.36 -2.53
CA TYR A 183 6.46 4.25 -1.09
C TYR A 183 5.38 5.19 -0.57
N PHE A 184 4.46 4.66 0.23
CA PHE A 184 3.44 5.44 0.94
C PHE A 184 3.24 4.95 2.37
N ALA A 185 2.69 5.80 3.23
CA ALA A 185 2.25 5.43 4.57
C ALA A 185 0.76 5.71 4.77
N ASP A 186 0.10 4.89 5.58
CA ASP A 186 -1.32 5.00 5.91
C ASP A 186 -1.52 4.81 7.42
N VAL A 187 -1.79 5.91 8.14
CA VAL A 187 -1.87 5.93 9.61
C VAL A 187 -3.28 6.20 10.10
N CYS A 188 -3.64 5.63 11.25
CA CYS A 188 -4.99 5.67 11.82
C CYS A 188 -6.04 5.19 10.80
N ALA A 189 -5.68 4.16 10.04
CA ALA A 189 -6.28 3.87 8.74
C ALA A 189 -7.06 2.56 8.69
N GLY A 190 -7.21 1.84 9.80
CA GLY A 190 -8.00 0.62 9.81
C GLY A 190 -9.46 0.89 9.40
N PRO A 191 -10.07 0.05 8.53
CA PRO A 191 -9.59 -1.25 8.04
C PRO A 191 -8.68 -1.26 6.80
N GLY A 192 -8.27 -0.09 6.27
CA GLY A 192 -7.27 0.03 5.19
C GLY A 192 -7.80 0.50 3.84
N GLY A 193 -8.93 1.22 3.80
CA GLY A 193 -9.56 1.63 2.54
C GLY A 193 -8.68 2.53 1.65
N PHE A 194 -7.94 3.46 2.25
CA PHE A 194 -7.01 4.33 1.52
C PHE A 194 -5.88 3.52 0.87
N SER A 195 -5.24 2.63 1.63
CA SER A 195 -4.26 1.69 1.12
C SER A 195 -4.79 0.78 0.00
N GLU A 196 -6.03 0.27 0.10
CA GLU A 196 -6.63 -0.56 -0.95
C GLU A 196 -6.73 0.20 -2.27
N TYR A 197 -7.13 1.48 -2.24
CA TYR A 197 -7.16 2.33 -3.45
C TYR A 197 -5.77 2.47 -4.09
N VAL A 198 -4.77 2.86 -3.30
CA VAL A 198 -3.40 3.08 -3.80
C VAL A 198 -2.83 1.79 -4.40
N LEU A 199 -2.98 0.67 -3.71
CA LEU A 199 -2.47 -0.62 -4.17
C LEU A 199 -3.25 -1.16 -5.37
N TRP A 200 -4.56 -0.90 -5.48
CA TRP A 200 -5.32 -1.22 -6.68
C TRP A 200 -4.82 -0.40 -7.89
N ARG A 201 -4.60 0.91 -7.71
CA ARG A 201 -4.15 1.81 -8.78
C ARG A 201 -2.72 1.48 -9.22
N LYS A 202 -1.82 1.17 -8.30
CA LYS A 202 -0.38 1.02 -8.56
C LYS A 202 0.11 -0.41 -8.62
N LYS A 203 -0.70 -1.37 -8.18
CA LYS A 203 -0.35 -2.79 -8.11
C LYS A 203 0.99 -2.97 -7.41
N TRP A 204 1.80 -3.89 -7.90
CA TRP A 204 3.13 -4.23 -7.39
C TRP A 204 4.22 -3.16 -7.61
N HIS A 205 3.89 -1.99 -8.16
CA HIS A 205 4.80 -0.85 -8.24
C HIS A 205 4.75 0.05 -6.98
N ALA A 206 3.97 -0.32 -5.96
CA ALA A 206 3.90 0.38 -4.69
C ALA A 206 4.22 -0.54 -3.50
N LYS A 207 4.70 0.08 -2.41
CA LYS A 207 4.89 -0.53 -1.10
C LYS A 207 4.30 0.41 -0.05
N GLY A 208 3.35 -0.11 0.73
CA GLY A 208 2.70 0.65 1.79
C GLY A 208 3.13 0.20 3.19
N PHE A 209 3.19 1.17 4.11
CA PHE A 209 3.44 0.95 5.54
C PHE A 209 2.27 1.48 6.35
N GLY A 210 1.76 0.70 7.30
CA GLY A 210 0.55 1.05 8.04
C GLY A 210 0.75 1.07 9.55
N MET A 211 0.12 2.02 10.24
CA MET A 211 -0.02 1.97 11.70
C MET A 211 -1.44 2.38 12.09
N THR A 212 -2.13 1.54 12.86
CA THR A 212 -3.47 1.82 13.38
C THR A 212 -3.65 1.12 14.70
N LEU A 213 -4.59 1.58 15.53
CA LEU A 213 -4.93 0.90 16.77
C LEU A 213 -5.38 -0.54 16.49
N LYS A 214 -4.84 -1.49 17.27
CA LYS A 214 -5.37 -2.86 17.30
C LYS A 214 -6.81 -2.90 17.81
N GLY A 215 -7.54 -3.93 17.42
CA GLY A 215 -8.90 -4.20 17.89
C GLY A 215 -9.93 -4.26 16.77
N PRO A 216 -11.20 -3.91 17.03
CA PRO A 216 -12.29 -4.07 16.06
C PRO A 216 -12.10 -3.29 14.75
N ASN A 217 -11.34 -2.19 14.81
CA ASN A 217 -11.05 -1.30 13.69
C ASN A 217 -9.61 -1.44 13.19
N ASP A 218 -8.95 -2.58 13.40
CA ASP A 218 -7.63 -2.88 12.83
C ASP A 218 -7.71 -3.08 11.30
N PHE A 219 -6.55 -3.11 10.63
CA PHE A 219 -6.43 -3.46 9.21
C PHE A 219 -7.09 -4.81 8.91
N LYS A 220 -7.95 -4.85 7.89
CA LYS A 220 -8.57 -6.07 7.37
C LYS A 220 -7.93 -6.43 6.03
N LEU A 221 -6.67 -6.81 6.07
CA LEU A 221 -5.88 -7.12 4.86
C LEU A 221 -6.46 -8.30 4.08
N GLU A 222 -7.22 -9.16 4.74
CA GLU A 222 -7.93 -10.26 4.13
C GLU A 222 -9.07 -9.81 3.21
N ASP A 223 -9.60 -8.62 3.46
CA ASP A 223 -10.73 -7.99 2.78
C ASP A 223 -10.32 -7.09 1.60
N PHE A 224 -9.01 -6.98 1.32
CA PHE A 224 -8.49 -6.31 0.13
C PHE A 224 -8.75 -7.18 -1.10
N TYR A 225 -9.96 -7.09 -1.65
CA TYR A 225 -10.37 -7.93 -2.78
C TYR A 225 -9.83 -7.37 -4.09
N SER A 226 -9.73 -6.05 -4.17
CA SER A 226 -9.34 -5.29 -5.36
C SER A 226 -7.84 -5.11 -5.49
N ALA A 227 -7.11 -5.29 -4.39
CA ALA A 227 -5.66 -5.09 -4.31
C ALA A 227 -4.94 -6.30 -3.73
N SER A 228 -3.62 -6.32 -3.87
CA SER A 228 -2.75 -7.31 -3.24
C SER A 228 -2.22 -6.78 -1.91
N SER A 229 -2.75 -7.28 -0.80
CA SER A 229 -2.34 -6.85 0.54
C SER A 229 -0.93 -7.33 0.93
N GLU A 230 -0.32 -8.22 0.14
CA GLU A 230 1.08 -8.63 0.31
C GLU A 230 2.06 -7.46 0.10
N LEU A 231 1.61 -6.39 -0.55
CA LEU A 231 2.35 -5.16 -0.82
C LEU A 231 2.24 -4.12 0.32
N PHE A 232 1.53 -4.47 1.39
CA PHE A 232 1.31 -3.62 2.56
C PHE A 232 1.87 -4.28 3.81
N GLU A 233 2.45 -3.46 4.70
CA GLU A 233 3.05 -3.94 5.93
C GLU A 233 2.56 -3.11 7.14
N PRO A 234 1.63 -3.68 7.92
CA PRO A 234 1.25 -3.13 9.22
C PRO A 234 2.41 -3.21 10.22
N TYR A 235 2.58 -2.15 11.00
CA TYR A 235 3.57 -2.02 12.06
C TYR A 235 2.95 -1.22 13.20
N TYR A 236 2.90 -1.79 14.41
CA TYR A 236 2.11 -1.28 15.52
C TYR A 236 2.94 -0.54 16.57
N GLY A 237 4.07 0.04 16.16
CA GLY A 237 4.94 0.84 17.02
C GLY A 237 6.00 0.01 17.76
N GLU A 238 6.22 0.31 19.03
CA GLU A 238 7.17 -0.42 19.87
C GLU A 238 6.78 -1.91 19.96
N GLY A 239 7.73 -2.81 19.75
CA GLY A 239 7.47 -4.25 19.62
C GLY A 239 7.01 -4.70 18.22
N GLY A 240 6.93 -3.80 17.24
CA GLY A 240 6.64 -4.12 15.85
C GLY A 240 5.24 -4.67 15.64
N ILE A 241 5.11 -5.94 15.23
CA ILE A 241 3.79 -6.55 15.01
C ILE A 241 3.00 -6.73 16.32
N ASP A 242 3.69 -6.76 17.47
CA ASP A 242 3.10 -7.02 18.78
C ASP A 242 2.68 -5.74 19.52
N GLY A 243 3.03 -4.56 19.01
CA GLY A 243 2.63 -3.26 19.57
C GLY A 243 1.11 -3.00 19.54
N ASP A 244 0.68 -1.87 20.11
CA ASP A 244 -0.74 -1.48 20.22
C ASP A 244 -1.22 -0.60 19.05
N GLY A 245 -0.29 0.05 18.34
CA GLY A 245 -0.56 0.98 17.24
C GLY A 245 -1.12 2.33 17.68
N ASP A 246 -0.99 2.70 18.96
CA ASP A 246 -1.41 4.01 19.46
C ASP A 246 -0.42 5.09 18.98
N ILE A 247 -0.86 5.88 18.00
CA ILE A 247 -0.06 6.98 17.41
C ILE A 247 0.23 8.10 18.42
N THR A 248 -0.47 8.17 19.55
CA THR A 248 -0.25 9.21 20.56
C THR A 248 0.94 8.93 21.47
N ARG A 249 1.49 7.70 21.43
CA ARG A 249 2.65 7.29 22.23
C ARG A 249 3.97 7.69 21.54
N PRO A 250 4.87 8.43 22.22
CA PRO A 250 6.16 8.85 21.64
C PRO A 250 7.02 7.67 21.15
N GLU A 251 6.99 6.54 21.86
CA GLU A 251 7.75 5.34 21.51
C GLU A 251 7.27 4.74 20.18
N ASN A 252 5.95 4.73 19.95
CA ASN A 252 5.34 4.21 18.73
C ASN A 252 5.65 5.10 17.52
N ILE A 253 5.56 6.43 17.67
CA ILE A 253 5.94 7.38 16.62
C ILE A 253 7.40 7.16 16.22
N THR A 254 8.30 7.05 17.21
CA THR A 254 9.73 6.84 16.98
C THR A 254 10.00 5.49 16.31
N ALA A 255 9.37 4.42 16.78
CA ALA A 255 9.52 3.09 16.23
C ALA A 255 9.02 3.01 14.78
N PHE A 256 7.83 3.57 14.49
CA PHE A 256 7.27 3.60 13.14
C PHE A 256 8.12 4.46 12.20
N ARG A 257 8.62 5.61 12.67
CA ARG A 257 9.58 6.45 11.92
C ARG A 257 10.81 5.67 11.51
N ASN A 258 11.47 5.00 12.46
CA ASN A 258 12.69 4.25 12.19
C ASN A 258 12.42 3.10 11.21
N PHE A 259 11.33 2.35 11.43
CA PHE A 259 10.90 1.29 10.53
C PHE A 259 10.70 1.78 9.10
N VAL A 260 9.99 2.89 8.89
CA VAL A 260 9.76 3.44 7.54
C VAL A 260 11.07 3.90 6.91
N LEU A 261 11.92 4.63 7.64
CA LEU A 261 13.19 5.13 7.10
C LEU A 261 14.15 3.99 6.71
N ASP A 262 14.23 2.94 7.51
CA ASP A 262 15.08 1.78 7.22
C ASP A 262 14.63 1.00 5.97
N ASN A 263 13.34 1.13 5.60
CA ASN A 263 12.75 0.45 4.45
C ASN A 263 12.50 1.36 3.24
N THR A 264 13.00 2.60 3.28
CA THR A 264 12.86 3.61 2.22
C THR A 264 14.18 4.28 1.87
N ASP A 265 15.29 3.54 2.00
CA ASP A 265 16.65 4.03 1.72
C ASP A 265 16.98 5.32 2.51
N ARG A 266 16.42 5.44 3.73
CA ARG A 266 16.53 6.59 4.65
C ARG A 266 15.97 7.90 4.09
N LYS A 267 15.20 7.85 3.01
CA LYS A 267 14.57 9.03 2.39
C LYS A 267 13.19 9.32 2.95
N GLY A 268 12.45 8.30 3.39
CA GLY A 268 11.03 8.42 3.74
C GLY A 268 10.08 8.11 2.57
N VAL A 269 8.78 8.17 2.83
CA VAL A 269 7.70 7.86 1.87
C VAL A 269 7.46 9.03 0.91
N HIS A 270 6.92 8.76 -0.28
CA HIS A 270 6.51 9.80 -1.22
C HIS A 270 5.31 10.59 -0.70
N PHE A 271 4.40 9.91 0.00
CA PHE A 271 3.30 10.56 0.67
C PHE A 271 2.80 9.77 1.87
N LEU A 272 2.12 10.47 2.77
CA LEU A 272 1.40 9.88 3.90
C LEU A 272 -0.07 10.26 3.82
N MET A 273 -0.92 9.29 4.12
CA MET A 273 -2.35 9.47 4.30
C MET A 273 -2.72 9.19 5.76
N ALA A 274 -3.63 9.99 6.31
CA ALA A 274 -4.10 9.83 7.67
C ALA A 274 -5.62 10.05 7.74
N ASP A 275 -6.37 9.07 8.25
CA ASP A 275 -7.85 9.09 8.25
C ASP A 275 -8.43 8.98 9.67
N GLY A 276 -7.64 9.36 10.68
CA GLY A 276 -7.95 9.16 12.09
C GLY A 276 -9.23 9.83 12.57
N GLY A 277 -9.96 9.10 13.40
CA GLY A 277 -11.15 9.56 14.09
C GLY A 277 -11.68 8.47 15.01
N PHE A 278 -12.46 8.85 16.01
CA PHE A 278 -13.11 7.93 16.93
C PHE A 278 -14.54 8.40 17.19
N SER A 279 -15.36 7.54 17.78
CA SER A 279 -16.75 7.88 18.10
C SER A 279 -16.79 8.95 19.18
N VAL A 280 -17.58 10.00 18.94
CA VAL A 280 -17.87 11.09 19.89
C VAL A 280 -19.37 11.20 20.12
N GLU A 281 -20.05 10.06 20.07
CA GLU A 281 -21.51 9.95 20.20
C GLU A 281 -22.01 10.67 21.46
N GLY A 282 -22.94 11.62 21.28
CA GLY A 282 -23.49 12.47 22.34
C GLY A 282 -22.65 13.70 22.70
N GLN A 283 -21.50 13.91 22.04
CA GLN A 283 -20.61 15.07 22.20
C GLN A 283 -20.03 15.53 20.85
N GLU A 284 -20.82 15.44 19.78
CA GLU A 284 -20.42 15.69 18.40
C GLU A 284 -19.84 17.09 18.19
N ASN A 285 -20.39 18.09 18.92
CA ASN A 285 -19.90 19.48 18.88
C ASN A 285 -18.48 19.63 19.46
N LEU A 286 -18.01 18.69 20.28
CA LEU A 286 -16.67 18.71 20.89
C LEU A 286 -15.64 17.88 20.11
N GLN A 287 -16.00 17.36 18.92
CA GLN A 287 -15.14 16.46 18.15
C GLN A 287 -13.74 17.03 17.87
N GLU A 288 -13.64 18.32 17.56
CA GLU A 288 -12.37 19.01 17.34
C GLU A 288 -11.48 18.94 18.60
N ILE A 289 -12.02 19.36 19.75
CA ILE A 289 -11.29 19.42 21.02
C ILE A 289 -10.88 18.01 21.47
N LEU A 290 -11.79 17.04 21.38
CA LEU A 290 -11.54 15.66 21.78
C LEU A 290 -10.47 14.99 20.90
N SER A 291 -10.40 15.33 19.60
CA SER A 291 -9.45 14.74 18.65
C SER A 291 -8.15 15.55 18.47
N LYS A 292 -7.94 16.61 19.25
CA LYS A 292 -6.78 17.52 19.10
C LYS A 292 -5.42 16.80 19.14
N GLN A 293 -5.23 15.87 20.08
CA GLN A 293 -3.97 15.13 20.22
C GLN A 293 -3.76 14.19 19.04
N LEU A 294 -4.84 13.54 18.56
CA LEU A 294 -4.79 12.66 17.40
C LEU A 294 -4.40 13.44 16.13
N THR A 295 -4.98 14.62 15.92
CA THR A 295 -4.63 15.51 14.79
C THR A 295 -3.16 15.91 14.85
N LEU A 296 -2.68 16.36 16.00
CA LEU A 296 -1.26 16.68 16.20
C LEU A 296 -0.36 15.50 15.86
N CYS A 297 -0.67 14.29 16.37
CA CYS A 297 0.18 13.12 16.17
C CYS A 297 0.19 12.63 14.71
N GLN A 298 -0.92 12.80 13.98
CA GLN A 298 -0.95 12.52 12.54
C GLN A 298 -0.05 13.49 11.77
N PHE A 299 -0.06 14.79 12.11
CA PHE A 299 0.79 15.80 11.47
C PHE A 299 2.27 15.55 11.79
N LEU A 300 2.59 15.33 13.07
CA LEU A 300 3.92 14.98 13.56
C LEU A 300 4.46 13.72 12.85
N THR A 301 3.63 12.68 12.71
CA THR A 301 4.04 11.45 12.01
C THR A 301 4.31 11.74 10.53
N GLY A 302 3.47 12.55 9.86
CA GLY A 302 3.71 13.03 8.51
C GLY A 302 5.08 13.70 8.35
N LEU A 303 5.35 14.73 9.17
CA LEU A 303 6.64 15.45 9.18
C LEU A 303 7.85 14.55 9.54
N SER A 304 7.60 13.42 10.19
CA SER A 304 8.65 12.50 10.62
C SER A 304 9.11 11.53 9.53
N ILE A 305 8.25 11.19 8.55
CA ILE A 305 8.51 10.10 7.60
C ILE A 305 8.31 10.45 6.13
N ILE A 306 7.73 11.60 5.80
CA ILE A 306 7.60 12.05 4.41
C ILE A 306 8.97 12.55 3.93
N ARG A 307 9.35 12.17 2.70
CA ARG A 307 10.58 12.67 2.07
C ARG A 307 10.44 14.13 1.66
N THR A 308 11.55 14.85 1.52
CA THR A 308 11.55 16.19 0.88
C THR A 308 10.88 16.13 -0.51
N GLY A 309 10.00 17.09 -0.79
CA GLY A 309 9.14 17.12 -1.98
C GLY A 309 7.91 16.20 -1.91
N GLY A 310 7.78 15.38 -0.86
CA GLY A 310 6.65 14.48 -0.66
C GLY A 310 5.35 15.19 -0.29
N HIS A 311 4.26 14.43 -0.17
CA HIS A 311 2.90 14.97 0.00
C HIS A 311 2.20 14.41 1.25
N PHE A 312 1.21 15.12 1.75
CA PHE A 312 0.46 14.73 2.94
C PHE A 312 -1.04 14.96 2.73
N VAL A 313 -1.86 14.03 3.17
CA VAL A 313 -3.31 14.23 3.29
C VAL A 313 -3.77 13.70 4.65
N CYS A 314 -4.48 14.54 5.39
CA CYS A 314 -4.99 14.18 6.71
C CYS A 314 -6.43 14.63 6.88
N LYS A 315 -7.26 13.72 7.39
CA LYS A 315 -8.59 14.08 7.87
C LYS A 315 -8.47 15.02 9.05
N THR A 316 -9.28 16.07 9.04
CA THR A 316 -9.58 16.92 10.18
C THR A 316 -11.10 17.05 10.30
N PHE A 317 -11.54 17.73 11.36
CA PHE A 317 -12.95 18.07 11.57
C PHE A 317 -13.12 19.58 11.47
N ASP A 318 -13.85 20.16 12.43
CA ASP A 318 -13.86 21.60 12.65
C ASP A 318 -12.44 22.09 12.96
N LEU A 319 -12.19 23.36 12.62
CA LEU A 319 -10.89 24.03 12.77
C LEU A 319 -11.14 25.44 13.35
N PHE A 320 -11.94 25.52 14.42
CA PHE A 320 -12.29 26.78 15.07
C PHE A 320 -11.27 27.17 16.15
N THR A 321 -10.71 26.17 16.84
CA THR A 321 -9.81 26.43 17.97
C THR A 321 -8.45 26.95 17.47
N PRO A 322 -7.84 27.92 18.17
CA PRO A 322 -6.48 28.36 17.90
C PRO A 322 -5.44 27.23 17.93
N PHE A 323 -5.67 26.17 18.71
CA PHE A 323 -4.82 24.97 18.69
C PHE A 323 -4.80 24.32 17.30
N SER A 324 -5.98 24.01 16.74
CA SER A 324 -6.10 23.37 15.43
C SER A 324 -5.57 24.27 14.32
N VAL A 325 -5.89 25.56 14.35
CA VAL A 325 -5.40 26.51 13.34
C VAL A 325 -3.89 26.68 13.41
N GLY A 326 -3.31 26.71 14.61
CA GLY A 326 -1.86 26.72 14.79
C GLY A 326 -1.18 25.47 14.20
N LEU A 327 -1.80 24.29 14.28
CA LEU A 327 -1.29 23.10 13.59
C LEU A 327 -1.32 23.24 12.06
N ILE A 328 -2.40 23.82 11.51
CA ILE A 328 -2.49 24.10 10.06
C ILE A 328 -1.44 25.13 9.64
N TYR A 329 -1.19 26.16 10.45
CA TYR A 329 -0.16 27.15 10.20
C TYR A 329 1.24 26.52 10.14
N LEU A 330 1.56 25.59 11.06
CA LEU A 330 2.83 24.86 11.00
C LEU A 330 2.98 24.02 9.72
N LEU A 331 1.91 23.36 9.25
CA LEU A 331 1.94 22.66 7.96
C LEU A 331 2.12 23.63 6.78
N TYR A 332 1.46 24.79 6.83
CA TYR A 332 1.59 25.86 5.85
C TYR A 332 3.05 26.35 5.74
N CYS A 333 3.75 26.51 6.87
CA CYS A 333 5.18 26.81 6.88
C CYS A 333 6.02 25.67 6.26
N CYS A 334 5.69 24.41 6.58
CA CYS A 334 6.51 23.24 6.23
C CYS A 334 6.33 22.72 4.79
N PHE A 335 5.26 23.07 4.09
CA PHE A 335 4.96 22.58 2.74
C PHE A 335 4.92 23.72 1.72
N GLU A 336 5.23 23.43 0.46
CA GLU A 336 5.16 24.40 -0.65
C GLU A 336 3.74 24.91 -0.86
N ARG A 337 2.74 24.02 -0.79
CA ARG A 337 1.33 24.38 -0.97
C ARG A 337 0.45 23.59 0.01
N VAL A 338 -0.52 24.26 0.61
CA VAL A 338 -1.53 23.64 1.49
C VAL A 338 -2.93 24.02 1.02
N SER A 339 -3.89 23.12 1.17
CA SER A 339 -5.32 23.35 0.90
C SER A 339 -6.16 22.69 1.98
N LEU A 340 -7.29 23.31 2.31
CA LEU A 340 -8.37 22.69 3.09
C LEU A 340 -9.48 22.29 2.13
N PHE A 341 -9.74 20.99 2.02
CA PHE A 341 -10.61 20.44 0.99
C PHE A 341 -11.62 19.45 1.58
N LYS A 342 -12.89 19.61 1.23
CA LYS A 342 -13.94 18.65 1.55
C LYS A 342 -14.38 17.93 0.27
N PRO A 343 -13.95 16.68 0.04
CA PRO A 343 -14.38 15.94 -1.14
C PRO A 343 -15.88 15.67 -1.10
N VAL A 344 -16.54 15.59 -2.26
CA VAL A 344 -17.98 15.23 -2.36
C VAL A 344 -18.29 13.84 -1.81
N THR A 345 -17.28 12.97 -1.70
CA THR A 345 -17.36 11.66 -1.06
C THR A 345 -17.37 11.72 0.48
N SER A 346 -17.02 12.87 1.07
CA SER A 346 -17.31 13.23 2.46
C SER A 346 -18.75 13.73 2.58
N ARG A 347 -19.46 13.38 3.65
CA ARG A 347 -20.90 13.74 3.75
C ARG A 347 -21.04 15.25 3.96
N PRO A 348 -21.96 15.94 3.28
CA PRO A 348 -22.03 17.40 3.33
C PRO A 348 -22.38 17.94 4.73
N ALA A 349 -23.18 17.22 5.51
CA ALA A 349 -23.65 17.66 6.83
C ALA A 349 -22.66 17.42 7.99
N ASN A 350 -21.52 16.75 7.77
CA ASN A 350 -20.52 16.54 8.82
C ASN A 350 -19.36 17.54 8.72
N SER A 351 -18.62 17.66 9.81
CA SER A 351 -17.45 18.55 9.89
C SER A 351 -16.18 17.98 9.24
N GLU A 352 -16.23 16.76 8.70
CA GLU A 352 -15.07 16.12 8.08
C GLU A 352 -14.59 16.91 6.87
N ARG A 353 -13.32 17.28 6.87
CA ARG A 353 -12.58 17.81 5.73
C ARG A 353 -11.15 17.27 5.76
N TYR A 354 -10.36 17.59 4.76
CA TYR A 354 -8.98 17.13 4.63
C TYR A 354 -8.05 18.32 4.48
N VAL A 355 -6.96 18.33 5.23
CA VAL A 355 -5.80 19.16 4.90
C VAL A 355 -4.96 18.39 3.88
N VAL A 356 -4.65 19.04 2.76
CA VAL A 356 -3.87 18.47 1.66
C VAL A 356 -2.63 19.33 1.46
N CYS A 357 -1.46 18.72 1.65
CA CYS A 357 -0.17 19.41 1.57
C CYS A 357 0.68 18.82 0.45
N ARG A 358 1.29 19.69 -0.36
CA ARG A 358 2.15 19.35 -1.49
C ARG A 358 3.54 19.92 -1.26
N GLY A 359 4.55 19.10 -1.53
CA GLY A 359 5.96 19.47 -1.49
C GLY A 359 6.48 19.76 -0.09
N LEU A 360 6.83 18.75 0.71
CA LEU A 360 7.48 18.98 2.00
C LEU A 360 8.82 19.71 1.78
N LYS A 361 8.99 20.87 2.41
CA LYS A 361 10.23 21.66 2.35
C LYS A 361 11.36 20.98 3.14
N SER A 362 12.60 21.34 2.85
CA SER A 362 13.75 20.95 3.67
C SER A 362 13.85 21.82 4.94
N GLY A 363 14.51 21.33 5.99
CA GLY A 363 14.77 22.11 7.21
C GLY A 363 13.60 22.14 8.22
N ILE A 364 12.66 21.20 8.11
CA ILE A 364 11.47 21.10 8.99
C ILE A 364 11.75 20.43 10.34
N ASP A 365 13.01 20.09 10.63
CA ASP A 365 13.39 19.29 11.81
C ASP A 365 12.97 19.96 13.12
N ASP A 366 13.14 21.28 13.26
CA ASP A 366 12.77 22.00 14.48
C ASP A 366 11.27 21.95 14.74
N VAL A 367 10.43 22.09 13.70
CA VAL A 367 8.97 21.97 13.81
C VAL A 367 8.58 20.54 14.20
N ARG A 368 9.25 19.52 13.64
CA ARG A 368 9.03 18.12 14.02
C ARG A 368 9.34 17.91 15.51
N GLU A 369 10.51 18.33 15.98
CA GLU A 369 10.90 18.17 17.38
C GLU A 369 9.97 18.96 18.32
N TYR A 370 9.58 20.17 17.93
CA TYR A 370 8.60 20.97 18.66
C TYR A 370 7.27 20.23 18.84
N LEU A 371 6.67 19.72 17.76
CA LEU A 371 5.42 18.96 17.84
C LEU A 371 5.58 17.66 18.65
N PHE A 372 6.74 17.01 18.59
CA PHE A 372 7.05 15.85 19.43
C PHE A 372 7.02 16.22 20.92
N MET A 373 7.62 17.35 21.29
CA MET A 373 7.59 17.88 22.65
C MET A 373 6.18 18.28 23.10
N VAL A 374 5.38 18.89 22.22
CA VAL A 374 3.96 19.20 22.50
C VAL A 374 3.17 17.91 22.77
N ASN A 375 3.38 16.84 22.00
CA ASN A 375 2.72 15.55 22.25
C ASN A 375 3.10 14.96 23.62
N ILE A 376 4.39 15.00 23.98
CA ILE A 376 4.84 14.58 25.31
C ILE A 376 4.11 15.39 26.40
N LYS A 377 3.98 16.71 26.20
CA LYS A 377 3.28 17.56 27.16
C LYS A 377 1.80 17.21 27.27
N LEU A 378 1.10 16.96 26.15
CA LEU A 378 -0.29 16.51 26.14
C LEU A 378 -0.46 15.19 26.91
N ASN A 379 0.46 14.24 26.74
CA ASN A 379 0.43 12.99 27.49
C ASN A 379 0.61 13.20 29.01
N GLN A 380 1.50 14.11 29.42
CA GLN A 380 1.67 14.48 30.84
C GLN A 380 0.41 15.13 31.44
N LEU A 381 -0.34 15.88 30.64
CA LEU A 381 -1.54 16.61 31.06
C LEU A 381 -2.85 15.82 30.91
N ARG A 382 -2.80 14.57 30.40
CA ARG A 382 -4.00 13.79 30.02
C ARG A 382 -5.05 13.71 31.13
N ASN A 383 -4.63 13.58 32.39
CA ASN A 383 -5.49 13.48 33.58
C ASN A 383 -5.48 14.74 34.48
N SER A 384 -5.10 15.90 33.93
CA SER A 384 -5.08 17.20 34.62
C SER A 384 -6.21 18.11 34.13
N ASP A 385 -6.54 19.10 34.96
CA ASP A 385 -7.36 20.26 34.64
C ASP A 385 -6.66 21.27 33.71
N LEU A 386 -5.38 21.04 33.40
CA LEU A 386 -4.60 21.79 32.42
C LEU A 386 -4.56 21.05 31.08
N ASP A 387 -4.32 21.81 30.00
CA ASP A 387 -4.14 21.33 28.64
C ASP A 387 -3.25 22.31 27.83
N VAL A 388 -2.69 21.85 26.71
CA VAL A 388 -1.97 22.73 25.77
C VAL A 388 -2.99 23.45 24.90
N ASN A 389 -3.24 24.72 25.15
CA ASN A 389 -4.30 25.47 24.45
C ASN A 389 -3.81 26.11 23.14
N LEU A 390 -2.52 26.43 23.03
CA LEU A 390 -1.92 27.02 21.82
C LEU A 390 -0.62 26.28 21.46
N VAL A 391 -0.42 26.08 20.17
CA VAL A 391 0.85 25.61 19.59
C VAL A 391 1.56 26.69 18.76
N VAL A 392 0.85 27.75 18.41
CA VAL A 392 1.37 28.98 17.78
C VAL A 392 0.59 30.14 18.43
N PRO A 393 1.23 31.25 18.82
CA PRO A 393 0.53 32.42 19.34
C PRO A 393 -0.47 32.97 18.32
N VAL A 394 -1.63 33.43 18.77
CA VAL A 394 -2.69 33.94 17.89
C VAL A 394 -2.21 35.17 17.12
N GLU A 395 -1.36 35.98 17.74
CA GLU A 395 -0.76 37.18 17.16
C GLU A 395 0.15 36.84 15.98
N VAL A 396 0.88 35.73 16.04
CA VAL A 396 1.72 35.25 14.93
C VAL A 396 0.82 34.82 13.76
N ILE A 397 -0.23 34.04 14.04
CA ILE A 397 -1.17 33.57 13.03
C ILE A 397 -1.89 34.75 12.35
N LYS A 398 -2.38 35.72 13.14
CA LYS A 398 -3.08 36.92 12.63
C LYS A 398 -2.14 37.92 11.94
N GLY A 399 -0.85 37.88 12.25
CA GLY A 399 0.18 38.66 11.58
C GLY A 399 0.37 38.25 10.12
N ASP A 400 0.10 36.99 9.79
CA ASP A 400 -0.02 36.52 8.41
C ASP A 400 -1.47 36.71 7.93
N HIS A 401 -1.74 37.89 7.38
CA HIS A 401 -3.10 38.25 6.92
C HIS A 401 -3.60 37.33 5.79
N GLU A 402 -2.71 36.87 4.92
CA GLU A 402 -3.08 36.00 3.80
C GLU A 402 -3.52 34.61 4.28
N PHE A 403 -2.79 34.04 5.24
CA PHE A 403 -3.19 32.80 5.91
C PHE A 403 -4.49 32.99 6.72
N TYR A 404 -4.56 34.06 7.52
CA TYR A 404 -5.71 34.34 8.37
C TYR A 404 -7.02 34.49 7.56
N ASP A 405 -7.00 35.30 6.50
CA ASP A 405 -8.16 35.54 5.65
C ASP A 405 -8.63 34.27 4.94
N TYR A 406 -7.69 33.41 4.52
CA TYR A 406 -8.04 32.11 3.96
C TYR A 406 -8.71 31.23 5.02
N MET A 407 -8.15 31.14 6.24
CA MET A 407 -8.71 30.31 7.31
C MET A 407 -10.13 30.71 7.67
N VAL A 408 -10.38 32.00 7.88
CA VAL A 408 -11.72 32.52 8.19
C VAL A 408 -12.69 32.18 7.06
N ARG A 409 -12.31 32.44 5.80
CA ARG A 409 -13.15 32.16 4.63
C ARG A 409 -13.46 30.67 4.47
N SER A 410 -12.47 29.81 4.68
CA SER A 410 -12.62 28.35 4.60
C SER A 410 -13.55 27.80 5.69
N ASN A 411 -13.42 28.31 6.92
CA ASN A 411 -14.31 27.94 8.03
C ASN A 411 -15.75 28.40 7.77
N GLU A 412 -15.95 29.66 7.41
CA GLU A 412 -17.29 30.19 7.14
C GLU A 412 -17.97 29.54 5.93
N SER A 413 -17.21 29.27 4.86
CA SER A 413 -17.72 28.56 3.68
C SER A 413 -18.21 27.16 4.06
N GLN A 414 -17.43 26.43 4.85
CA GLN A 414 -17.84 25.12 5.34
C GLN A 414 -19.08 25.22 6.24
N CYS A 415 -19.15 26.18 7.15
CA CYS A 415 -20.33 26.38 8.01
C CYS A 415 -21.59 26.58 7.16
N LYS A 416 -21.54 27.45 6.13
CA LYS A 416 -22.68 27.70 5.23
C LYS A 416 -23.16 26.43 4.53
N VAL A 417 -22.24 25.64 3.98
CA VAL A 417 -22.57 24.36 3.31
C VAL A 417 -23.15 23.37 4.31
N GLN A 418 -22.56 23.27 5.51
CA GLN A 418 -22.98 22.33 6.54
C GLN A 418 -24.36 22.70 7.11
N ILE A 419 -24.63 23.98 7.37
CA ILE A 419 -25.93 24.49 7.83
C ILE A 419 -27.02 24.14 6.82
N LYS A 420 -26.81 24.43 5.53
CA LYS A 420 -27.76 24.05 4.46
C LYS A 420 -27.97 22.54 4.40
N ALA A 421 -26.91 21.74 4.49
CA ALA A 421 -27.01 20.29 4.46
C ALA A 421 -27.73 19.70 5.68
N LEU A 422 -27.52 20.27 6.88
CA LEU A 422 -28.23 19.89 8.10
C LEU A 422 -29.72 20.24 7.99
N ALA A 423 -30.04 21.46 7.56
CA ALA A 423 -31.42 21.89 7.30
C ALA A 423 -32.13 21.00 6.26
N LYS A 424 -31.41 20.61 5.19
CA LYS A 424 -31.91 19.68 4.19
C LYS A 424 -32.20 18.30 4.79
N ILE A 425 -31.32 17.75 5.64
CA ILE A 425 -31.60 16.47 6.32
C ILE A 425 -32.84 16.59 7.19
N HIS A 426 -32.97 17.66 7.96
CA HIS A 426 -34.13 17.92 8.81
C HIS A 426 -35.44 17.95 8.00
N ALA A 427 -35.46 18.68 6.88
CA ALA A 427 -36.60 18.69 5.95
C ALA A 427 -36.92 17.29 5.40
N PHE A 428 -35.91 16.48 5.10
CA PHE A 428 -36.11 15.10 4.64
C PHE A 428 -36.59 14.17 5.76
N VAL A 429 -36.27 14.44 7.03
CA VAL A 429 -36.86 13.71 8.16
C VAL A 429 -38.36 14.02 8.26
N GLN A 430 -38.72 15.30 8.16
CA GLN A 430 -40.12 15.74 8.22
C GLN A 430 -40.94 15.25 7.01
N ASP A 431 -40.35 15.28 5.80
CA ASP A 431 -40.98 14.81 4.57
C ASP A 431 -40.23 13.60 3.96
N THR A 432 -40.81 12.43 4.17
CA THR A 432 -40.28 11.16 3.66
C THR A 432 -40.45 10.96 2.15
N THR A 433 -41.18 11.86 1.47
CA THR A 433 -41.38 11.83 0.01
C THR A 433 -40.25 12.54 -0.75
N LEU A 434 -39.48 13.40 -0.09
CA LEU A 434 -38.33 14.08 -0.69
C LEU A 434 -37.24 13.08 -1.10
N SER A 435 -36.59 13.33 -2.24
CA SER A 435 -35.49 12.51 -2.74
C SER A 435 -34.57 13.32 -3.64
N GLU A 436 -33.30 12.93 -3.71
CA GLU A 436 -32.33 13.42 -4.70
C GLU A 436 -32.42 12.62 -6.00
N PRO A 437 -33.01 13.16 -7.09
CA PRO A 437 -33.27 12.38 -8.29
C PRO A 437 -31.98 12.04 -9.08
N ARG A 438 -30.91 12.82 -8.91
CA ARG A 438 -29.67 12.72 -9.72
C ARG A 438 -28.59 11.82 -9.12
N GLN A 439 -28.84 11.14 -8.01
CA GLN A 439 -27.81 10.32 -7.33
C GLN A 439 -27.16 9.28 -8.25
N ALA A 440 -27.95 8.63 -9.11
CA ALA A 440 -27.46 7.60 -10.02
C ALA A 440 -26.59 8.18 -11.14
N ASP A 441 -26.94 9.35 -11.67
CA ASP A 441 -26.23 10.01 -12.76
C ASP A 441 -24.91 10.62 -12.26
N ILE A 442 -24.95 11.31 -11.12
CA ILE A 442 -23.77 11.86 -10.46
C ILE A 442 -22.77 10.75 -10.13
N ARG A 443 -23.25 9.61 -9.62
CA ARG A 443 -22.39 8.45 -9.38
C ARG A 443 -21.66 8.03 -10.66
N LYS A 444 -22.37 7.83 -11.77
CA LYS A 444 -21.76 7.43 -13.04
C LYS A 444 -20.73 8.45 -13.52
N GLU A 445 -21.04 9.73 -13.39
CA GLU A 445 -20.15 10.83 -13.77
C GLU A 445 -18.87 10.85 -12.93
N CYS A 446 -18.98 10.79 -11.60
CA CYS A 446 -17.85 10.70 -10.68
C CYS A 446 -16.94 9.48 -11.00
N LEU A 447 -17.53 8.29 -11.17
CA LEU A 447 -16.75 7.08 -11.45
C LEU A 447 -16.01 7.17 -12.79
N ARG A 448 -16.66 7.72 -13.83
CA ARG A 448 -16.03 7.97 -15.13
C ARG A 448 -14.89 8.98 -15.00
N LEU A 449 -15.12 10.08 -14.29
CA LEU A 449 -14.17 11.17 -14.11
C LEU A 449 -12.91 10.68 -13.39
N TRP A 450 -13.07 9.93 -12.29
CA TRP A 450 -11.97 9.43 -11.47
C TRP A 450 -11.31 8.15 -12.02
N GLY A 451 -11.78 7.64 -13.17
CA GLY A 451 -11.29 6.41 -13.77
C GLY A 451 -11.46 5.19 -12.86
N ILE A 452 -12.64 5.06 -12.23
CA ILE A 452 -13.02 3.95 -11.36
C ILE A 452 -14.04 3.07 -12.09
N PRO A 453 -13.77 1.77 -12.30
CA PRO A 453 -14.71 0.89 -12.99
C PRO A 453 -15.98 0.65 -12.15
N ASP A 454 -17.13 0.69 -12.81
CA ASP A 454 -18.43 0.45 -12.17
C ASP A 454 -18.68 -1.06 -12.02
N GLN A 455 -18.07 -1.65 -11.00
CA GLN A 455 -18.12 -3.08 -10.72
C GLN A 455 -18.57 -3.33 -9.28
N ALA A 456 -19.21 -4.48 -9.06
CA ALA A 456 -19.54 -4.93 -7.71
C ALA A 456 -18.28 -5.43 -6.99
N ARG A 457 -18.25 -5.27 -5.66
CA ARG A 457 -17.25 -5.93 -4.82
C ARG A 457 -17.49 -7.43 -4.83
N VAL A 458 -16.56 -8.18 -5.43
CA VAL A 458 -16.62 -9.65 -5.50
C VAL A 458 -15.37 -10.22 -4.86
N ALA A 459 -15.55 -11.16 -3.93
CA ALA A 459 -14.44 -11.89 -3.34
C ALA A 459 -13.72 -12.68 -4.45
N PRO A 460 -12.37 -12.69 -4.49
CA PRO A 460 -11.64 -13.41 -5.52
C PRO A 460 -11.98 -14.90 -5.48
N SER A 461 -12.38 -15.46 -6.62
CA SER A 461 -12.70 -16.90 -6.71
C SER A 461 -11.46 -17.75 -6.49
N SER A 462 -11.57 -18.85 -5.74
CA SER A 462 -10.51 -19.84 -5.66
C SER A 462 -10.39 -20.58 -6.99
N SER A 463 -9.31 -20.30 -7.73
CA SER A 463 -8.94 -21.04 -8.94
C SER A 463 -8.04 -22.22 -8.57
N ASP A 464 -8.21 -23.37 -9.21
CA ASP A 464 -7.20 -24.42 -9.09
C ASP A 464 -5.88 -23.96 -9.75
N PRO A 465 -4.71 -24.37 -9.20
CA PRO A 465 -3.42 -23.93 -9.71
C PRO A 465 -3.19 -24.22 -11.21
N ARG A 466 -3.74 -25.32 -11.72
CA ARG A 466 -3.55 -25.74 -13.11
C ARG A 466 -4.31 -24.82 -14.06
N SER A 467 -5.59 -24.58 -13.81
CA SER A 467 -6.39 -23.65 -14.62
C SER A 467 -5.82 -22.23 -14.58
N LYS A 468 -5.38 -21.77 -13.40
CA LYS A 468 -4.75 -20.44 -13.29
C LYS A 468 -3.44 -20.37 -14.07
N PHE A 469 -2.60 -21.40 -14.02
CA PHE A 469 -1.40 -21.46 -14.84
C PHE A 469 -1.72 -21.34 -16.35
N PHE A 470 -2.71 -22.09 -16.85
CA PHE A 470 -3.14 -22.01 -18.25
C PHE A 470 -3.69 -20.64 -18.64
N GLU A 471 -4.44 -19.99 -17.74
CA GLU A 471 -4.90 -18.61 -17.90
C GLU A 471 -3.71 -17.64 -18.05
N LEU A 472 -2.69 -17.75 -17.19
CA LEU A 472 -1.53 -16.86 -17.20
C LEU A 472 -0.62 -17.04 -18.40
N ILE A 473 -0.48 -18.26 -18.93
CA ILE A 473 0.38 -18.50 -20.10
C ILE A 473 -0.34 -18.18 -21.43
N GLN A 474 -1.65 -17.89 -21.41
CA GLN A 474 -2.44 -17.44 -22.57
C GLN A 474 -2.25 -18.28 -23.85
N GLY A 475 -2.28 -19.61 -23.72
CA GLY A 475 -2.13 -20.53 -24.85
C GLY A 475 -0.69 -20.75 -25.33
N THR A 476 0.33 -20.23 -24.61
CA THR A 476 1.73 -20.65 -24.81
C THR A 476 1.85 -22.16 -24.65
N ASP A 477 2.63 -22.79 -25.51
CA ASP A 477 2.88 -24.22 -25.46
C ASP A 477 3.48 -24.64 -24.10
N ILE A 478 2.81 -25.59 -23.43
CA ILE A 478 3.23 -26.11 -22.13
C ILE A 478 4.56 -26.86 -22.22
N ASP A 479 4.91 -27.40 -23.39
CA ASP A 479 6.15 -28.14 -23.59
C ASP A 479 7.39 -27.29 -23.34
N ILE A 480 7.28 -25.96 -23.53
CA ILE A 480 8.34 -24.99 -23.21
C ILE A 480 8.79 -25.12 -21.75
N PHE A 481 7.88 -25.42 -20.84
CA PHE A 481 8.17 -25.50 -19.40
C PHE A 481 8.80 -26.84 -19.00
N SER A 482 8.83 -27.82 -19.91
CA SER A 482 9.39 -29.14 -19.66
C SER A 482 10.87 -29.27 -20.04
N PHE A 483 11.41 -28.30 -20.80
CA PHE A 483 12.78 -28.33 -21.29
C PHE A 483 13.79 -28.41 -20.14
N LYS A 484 14.69 -29.40 -20.22
CA LYS A 484 15.83 -29.55 -19.32
C LYS A 484 17.02 -28.72 -19.82
N PRO A 485 17.83 -28.17 -18.92
CA PRO A 485 19.02 -27.43 -19.31
C PRO A 485 19.99 -28.35 -20.06
N THR A 486 20.68 -27.82 -21.06
CA THR A 486 21.72 -28.57 -21.77
C THR A 486 22.97 -28.67 -20.88
N PRO A 487 23.54 -29.86 -20.62
CA PRO A 487 24.75 -29.98 -19.80
C PRO A 487 25.94 -29.24 -20.41
N LEU A 488 26.68 -28.50 -19.60
CA LEU A 488 27.95 -27.88 -20.00
C LEU A 488 29.08 -28.92 -19.92
N ASN A 489 29.68 -29.22 -21.06
CA ASN A 489 30.85 -30.07 -21.25
C ASN A 489 31.71 -29.46 -22.38
N SER A 490 32.87 -30.04 -22.68
CA SER A 490 33.79 -29.47 -23.69
C SER A 490 33.11 -29.22 -25.05
N LYS A 491 32.23 -30.13 -25.50
CA LYS A 491 31.51 -29.98 -26.78
C LYS A 491 30.46 -28.87 -26.77
N THR A 492 29.79 -28.64 -25.64
CA THR A 492 28.77 -27.59 -25.53
C THR A 492 29.38 -26.23 -25.17
N LEU A 493 30.54 -26.21 -24.50
CA LEU A 493 31.34 -25.01 -24.26
C LEU A 493 31.79 -24.37 -25.58
N GLU A 494 32.29 -25.19 -26.52
CA GLU A 494 32.65 -24.74 -27.88
C GLU A 494 31.49 -24.11 -28.67
N LYS A 495 30.24 -24.37 -28.27
CA LYS A 495 29.05 -23.77 -28.90
C LYS A 495 28.71 -22.39 -28.36
N ILE A 496 29.31 -21.95 -27.26
CA ILE A 496 29.15 -20.59 -26.75
C ILE A 496 29.89 -19.65 -27.70
N ARG A 497 29.13 -19.02 -28.59
CA ARG A 497 29.62 -18.00 -29.54
C ARG A 497 29.26 -16.63 -28.99
N HIS A 498 30.20 -15.69 -29.01
CA HIS A 498 30.00 -14.32 -28.49
C HIS A 498 29.65 -14.28 -26.99
N VAL A 499 30.69 -14.34 -26.14
CA VAL A 499 30.57 -14.39 -24.66
C VAL A 499 29.63 -13.31 -24.10
N LEU A 500 29.62 -12.11 -24.69
CA LEU A 500 28.84 -10.97 -24.24
C LEU A 500 27.31 -11.18 -24.25
N ASP A 501 26.84 -12.14 -25.06
CA ASP A 501 25.42 -12.48 -25.19
C ASP A 501 24.87 -13.21 -23.96
N TYR A 502 25.75 -13.66 -23.05
CA TYR A 502 25.39 -14.58 -21.98
C TYR A 502 25.46 -13.95 -20.59
N ARG A 503 24.63 -14.51 -19.71
CA ARG A 503 24.65 -14.26 -18.26
C ARG A 503 24.79 -15.58 -17.51
N CYS A 504 25.28 -15.53 -16.29
CA CYS A 504 25.39 -16.70 -15.45
C CYS A 504 24.92 -16.48 -14.01
N MET A 505 24.45 -17.56 -13.39
CA MET A 505 23.90 -17.58 -12.03
C MET A 505 24.31 -18.86 -11.31
N VAL A 506 24.73 -18.74 -10.05
CA VAL A 506 25.06 -19.90 -9.22
C VAL A 506 23.79 -20.61 -8.78
N SER A 507 23.68 -21.91 -9.05
CA SER A 507 22.57 -22.77 -8.65
C SER A 507 22.79 -23.35 -7.27
N GLY A 508 21.73 -23.45 -6.47
CA GLY A 508 21.77 -24.05 -5.13
C GLY A 508 20.78 -25.20 -4.93
N SER A 509 19.94 -25.48 -5.93
CA SER A 509 18.90 -26.50 -5.89
C SER A 509 18.38 -26.76 -7.30
N GLU A 510 17.42 -27.68 -7.45
CA GLU A 510 16.72 -27.86 -8.72
C GLU A 510 15.76 -26.69 -8.98
N GLN A 511 15.71 -26.26 -10.24
CA GLN A 511 14.78 -25.24 -10.71
C GLN A 511 13.34 -25.77 -10.73
N LYS A 512 12.39 -24.95 -10.28
CA LYS A 512 10.94 -25.18 -10.28
C LYS A 512 10.21 -23.96 -10.79
N PHE A 513 8.96 -24.14 -11.21
CA PHE A 513 8.02 -23.04 -11.39
C PHE A 513 7.24 -22.80 -10.11
N LEU A 514 7.00 -21.54 -9.78
CA LEU A 514 6.24 -21.12 -8.62
C LEU A 514 5.06 -20.26 -9.06
N LEU A 515 3.87 -20.59 -8.56
CA LEU A 515 2.61 -19.90 -8.82
C LEU A 515 2.03 -19.35 -7.52
N GLY A 516 1.81 -18.04 -7.48
CA GLY A 516 1.10 -17.34 -6.40
C GLY A 516 -0.36 -17.11 -6.76
N LEU A 517 -1.27 -17.61 -5.93
CA LEU A 517 -2.71 -17.38 -6.01
C LEU A 517 -3.21 -16.33 -5.00
N GLY A 518 -2.29 -15.64 -4.32
CA GLY A 518 -2.57 -14.67 -3.27
C GLY A 518 -2.28 -15.23 -1.88
N LYS A 519 -1.79 -14.37 -0.99
CA LYS A 519 -1.44 -14.66 0.39
C LYS A 519 -0.53 -15.88 0.46
N SER A 520 -0.83 -16.84 1.32
CA SER A 520 -0.09 -18.10 1.49
C SER A 520 -0.44 -19.20 0.48
N GLN A 521 -1.31 -18.93 -0.51
CA GLN A 521 -1.66 -19.91 -1.54
C GLN A 521 -0.59 -19.92 -2.63
N ILE A 522 0.51 -20.59 -2.34
CA ILE A 522 1.68 -20.68 -3.20
C ILE A 522 1.91 -22.14 -3.58
N TYR A 523 2.15 -22.39 -4.85
CA TYR A 523 2.32 -23.74 -5.40
C TYR A 523 3.58 -23.82 -6.25
N THR A 524 4.21 -24.99 -6.26
CA THR A 524 5.38 -25.29 -7.10
C THR A 524 5.11 -26.44 -8.04
N TRP A 525 5.77 -26.43 -9.20
CA TRP A 525 5.70 -27.48 -10.22
C TRP A 525 7.06 -27.67 -10.90
N ASP A 526 7.43 -28.92 -11.17
CA ASP A 526 8.77 -29.30 -11.67
C ASP A 526 8.89 -29.27 -13.21
N GLY A 527 7.84 -28.79 -13.89
CA GLY A 527 7.81 -28.61 -15.34
C GLY A 527 7.38 -29.84 -16.15
N ARG A 528 7.14 -31.00 -15.51
CA ARG A 528 6.67 -32.20 -16.23
C ARG A 528 5.15 -32.21 -16.30
N GLN A 529 4.58 -32.46 -17.48
CA GLN A 529 3.12 -32.44 -17.67
C GLN A 529 2.35 -33.42 -16.76
N SER A 530 2.98 -34.55 -16.41
CA SER A 530 2.45 -35.56 -15.49
C SER A 530 2.35 -35.07 -14.04
N ASP A 531 3.16 -34.08 -13.67
CA ASP A 531 3.31 -33.66 -12.29
C ASP A 531 2.18 -32.73 -11.88
N ARG A 532 1.79 -32.83 -10.61
CA ARG A 532 0.78 -31.95 -10.01
C ARG A 532 1.43 -30.72 -9.42
N TRP A 533 0.69 -29.62 -9.39
CA TRP A 533 1.05 -28.46 -8.59
C TRP A 533 1.01 -28.82 -7.11
N MET A 534 2.13 -28.64 -6.42
CA MET A 534 2.27 -28.97 -4.99
C MET A 534 2.27 -27.70 -4.17
N LYS A 535 1.51 -27.66 -3.09
CA LYS A 535 1.49 -26.50 -2.19
C LYS A 535 2.86 -26.33 -1.52
N LEU A 536 3.38 -25.12 -1.52
CA LEU A 536 4.65 -24.77 -0.91
C LEU A 536 4.52 -24.67 0.60
N ASP A 537 5.32 -25.46 1.32
CA ASP A 537 5.38 -25.44 2.78
C ASP A 537 6.46 -24.46 3.26
N LEU A 538 6.20 -23.16 3.09
CA LEU A 538 7.01 -22.06 3.61
C LEU A 538 6.08 -20.96 4.15
N LYS A 539 6.51 -20.28 5.22
CA LYS A 539 5.79 -19.12 5.76
C LYS A 539 6.12 -17.89 4.94
N THR A 540 5.45 -17.74 3.81
CA THR A 540 5.66 -16.62 2.88
C THR A 540 4.37 -16.27 2.17
N GLU A 541 4.33 -15.08 1.58
CA GLU A 541 3.14 -14.55 0.92
C GLU A 541 3.51 -13.97 -0.44
N LEU A 542 2.64 -14.18 -1.43
CA LEU A 542 2.83 -13.65 -2.77
C LEU A 542 1.51 -13.13 -3.35
N PRO A 543 1.54 -11.97 -4.05
CA PRO A 543 0.43 -11.50 -4.85
C PRO A 543 -0.14 -12.57 -5.77
N ARG A 544 -1.46 -12.55 -5.95
CA ARG A 544 -2.15 -13.41 -6.92
C ARG A 544 -1.65 -13.16 -8.33
N ALA A 545 -1.81 -14.15 -9.21
CA ALA A 545 -1.38 -14.08 -10.61
C ALA A 545 0.13 -13.80 -10.76
N THR A 546 0.94 -14.46 -9.93
CA THR A 546 2.40 -14.35 -9.97
C THR A 546 2.99 -15.69 -10.43
N LEU A 547 3.78 -15.70 -11.50
CA LEU A 547 4.43 -16.89 -12.06
C LEU A 547 5.94 -16.64 -12.20
N LEU A 548 6.72 -17.44 -11.49
CA LEU A 548 8.18 -17.27 -11.37
C LEU A 548 8.91 -18.59 -11.71
N SER A 549 10.14 -18.47 -12.22
CA SER A 549 11.12 -19.56 -12.23
C SER A 549 12.02 -19.42 -11.01
N VAL A 550 12.10 -20.44 -10.16
CA VAL A 550 12.73 -20.35 -8.84
C VAL A 550 13.54 -21.59 -8.47
N GLU A 551 14.37 -21.45 -7.44
CA GLU A 551 14.94 -22.53 -6.63
C GLU A 551 14.48 -22.40 -5.18
N ILE A 552 14.29 -23.52 -4.49
CA ILE A 552 14.14 -23.52 -3.03
C ILE A 552 15.49 -23.90 -2.42
N VAL A 553 16.16 -22.92 -1.83
CA VAL A 553 17.54 -23.01 -1.36
C VAL A 553 17.59 -23.04 0.16
N HIS A 554 18.52 -23.81 0.72
CA HIS A 554 18.82 -23.74 2.15
C HIS A 554 19.95 -22.75 2.40
N GLU A 555 19.60 -21.57 2.89
CA GLU A 555 20.56 -20.57 3.36
C GLU A 555 21.09 -20.94 4.74
N LEU A 556 22.38 -20.71 4.92
CA LEU A 556 23.16 -20.99 6.11
C LEU A 556 23.80 -19.69 6.61
N LYS A 557 23.77 -19.48 7.93
CA LYS A 557 24.45 -18.37 8.60
C LYS A 557 25.31 -18.91 9.73
N GLY A 558 26.58 -18.51 9.76
CA GLY A 558 27.60 -19.08 10.65
C GLY A 558 28.02 -20.50 10.24
N GLU A 559 28.85 -21.14 11.08
CA GLU A 559 29.43 -22.47 10.81
C GLU A 559 29.32 -23.41 12.02
N GLY A 560 29.50 -24.72 11.76
CA GLY A 560 29.54 -25.73 12.81
C GLY A 560 28.22 -25.88 13.59
N LYS A 561 28.32 -26.10 14.91
CA LYS A 561 27.14 -26.42 15.76
C LYS A 561 26.15 -25.26 15.90
N ALA A 562 26.63 -24.01 15.85
CA ALA A 562 25.82 -22.79 15.99
C ALA A 562 25.21 -22.30 14.66
N GLN A 563 25.49 -23.00 13.55
CA GLN A 563 24.97 -22.64 12.23
C GLN A 563 23.44 -22.64 12.20
N ARG A 564 22.87 -21.54 11.73
CA ARG A 564 21.43 -21.38 11.50
C ARG A 564 21.12 -21.74 10.04
N LYS A 565 19.98 -22.41 9.84
CA LYS A 565 19.52 -22.87 8.52
C LYS A 565 18.10 -22.36 8.27
N ILE A 566 17.86 -21.74 7.12
CA ILE A 566 16.55 -21.23 6.71
C ILE A 566 16.31 -21.57 5.24
N LYS A 567 15.08 -21.97 4.89
CA LYS A 567 14.67 -22.14 3.50
C LYS A 567 14.33 -20.78 2.90
N ALA A 568 14.80 -20.53 1.69
CA ALA A 568 14.56 -19.30 0.94
C ALA A 568 14.12 -19.61 -0.48
N ILE A 569 13.26 -18.75 -1.05
CA ILE A 569 12.90 -18.80 -2.48
C ILE A 569 13.90 -17.93 -3.22
N HIS A 570 14.63 -18.50 -4.17
CA HIS A 570 15.55 -17.77 -5.04
C HIS A 570 14.99 -17.71 -6.46
N ILE A 571 14.63 -16.52 -6.93
CA ILE A 571 14.11 -16.27 -8.27
C ILE A 571 15.27 -16.34 -9.27
N LEU A 572 15.10 -17.17 -10.30
CA LEU A 572 16.00 -17.31 -11.45
C LEU A 572 15.54 -16.45 -12.63
N ASP A 573 14.22 -16.36 -12.85
CA ASP A 573 13.60 -15.54 -13.88
C ASP A 573 12.12 -15.29 -13.53
N VAL A 574 11.48 -14.31 -14.17
CA VAL A 574 10.08 -13.94 -13.92
C VAL A 574 9.27 -13.97 -15.19
N LEU A 575 8.05 -14.50 -15.11
CA LEU A 575 7.16 -14.63 -16.25
C LEU A 575 5.98 -13.67 -16.11
N VAL A 576 5.30 -13.71 -14.96
CA VAL A 576 4.13 -12.87 -14.68
C VAL A 576 4.23 -12.32 -13.26
N LEU A 577 4.05 -11.01 -13.10
CA LEU A 577 4.09 -10.32 -11.80
C LEU A 577 2.74 -9.66 -11.53
N ASN A 578 1.98 -10.20 -10.58
CA ASN A 578 0.65 -9.72 -10.21
C ASN A 578 -0.28 -9.44 -11.42
N GLY A 579 -0.31 -10.40 -12.36
CA GLY A 579 -1.09 -10.35 -13.61
C GLY A 579 -0.43 -9.63 -14.78
N ASN A 580 0.75 -9.03 -14.60
CA ASN A 580 1.48 -8.36 -15.68
C ASN A 580 2.48 -9.33 -16.31
N ASP A 581 2.28 -9.68 -17.58
CA ASP A 581 3.18 -10.55 -18.33
C ASP A 581 4.44 -9.79 -18.75
N VAL A 582 5.61 -10.33 -18.39
CA VAL A 582 6.92 -9.72 -18.65
C VAL A 582 7.83 -10.65 -19.47
N ARG A 583 7.31 -11.76 -20.00
CA ARG A 583 8.09 -12.80 -20.70
C ARG A 583 8.85 -12.27 -21.91
N GLU A 584 8.29 -11.29 -22.61
CA GLU A 584 8.89 -10.69 -23.81
C GLU A 584 9.94 -9.61 -23.50
N GLN A 585 10.08 -9.19 -22.24
CA GLN A 585 11.11 -8.22 -21.86
C GLN A 585 12.49 -8.86 -21.89
N HIS A 586 13.54 -8.07 -22.13
CA HIS A 586 14.93 -8.53 -22.06
C HIS A 586 15.26 -9.16 -20.69
N PHE A 587 16.06 -10.23 -20.66
CA PHE A 587 16.41 -10.97 -19.44
C PHE A 587 16.84 -10.05 -18.27
N ASN A 588 17.78 -9.13 -18.50
CA ASN A 588 18.19 -8.17 -17.46
C ASN A 588 17.04 -7.30 -16.94
N GLN A 589 16.08 -6.91 -17.80
CA GLN A 589 14.91 -6.14 -17.39
C GLN A 589 13.98 -7.01 -16.53
N ARG A 590 13.76 -8.27 -16.89
CA ARG A 590 12.99 -9.22 -16.06
C ARG A 590 13.59 -9.38 -14.67
N ILE A 591 14.92 -9.47 -14.58
CA ILE A 591 15.65 -9.54 -13.29
C ILE A 591 15.48 -8.25 -12.47
N GLN A 592 15.60 -7.07 -13.08
CA GLN A 592 15.35 -5.78 -12.40
C GLN A 592 13.90 -5.66 -11.90
N LEU A 593 12.94 -6.11 -12.71
CA LEU A 593 11.52 -6.17 -12.32
C LEU A 593 11.31 -7.17 -11.17
N ALA A 594 12.03 -8.29 -11.15
CA ALA A 594 12.02 -9.23 -10.04
C ALA A 594 12.54 -8.59 -8.75
N GLU A 595 13.64 -7.81 -8.81
CA GLU A 595 14.21 -7.11 -7.66
C GLU A 595 13.22 -6.08 -7.10
N LYS A 596 12.61 -5.28 -7.99
CA LYS A 596 11.54 -4.34 -7.66
C LYS A 596 10.35 -5.04 -6.98
N PHE A 597 9.90 -6.15 -7.55
CA PHE A 597 8.79 -6.94 -7.01
C PHE A 597 9.11 -7.53 -5.63
N VAL A 598 10.32 -8.09 -5.46
CA VAL A 598 10.78 -8.60 -4.16
C VAL A 598 10.83 -7.49 -3.12
N LYS A 599 11.31 -6.29 -3.48
CA LYS A 599 11.28 -5.13 -2.58
C LYS A 599 9.84 -4.78 -2.17
N ALA A 600 8.87 -4.88 -3.08
CA ALA A 600 7.46 -4.57 -2.81
C ALA A 600 6.77 -5.59 -1.89
N VAL A 601 7.07 -6.89 -2.02
CA VAL A 601 6.46 -7.96 -1.20
C VAL A 601 7.23 -8.27 0.08
N SER A 602 8.45 -7.75 0.22
CA SER A 602 9.28 -7.98 1.40
C SER A 602 8.58 -7.48 2.68
N LYS A 603 8.72 -8.22 3.79
CA LYS A 603 8.17 -7.86 5.10
C LYS A 603 9.23 -7.87 6.20
N PRO A 604 10.11 -6.86 6.28
CA PRO A 604 11.26 -6.87 7.18
C PRO A 604 10.88 -6.86 8.67
N SER A 605 9.67 -6.41 9.03
CA SER A 605 9.13 -6.51 10.39
C SER A 605 8.75 -7.95 10.80
N ARG A 606 8.78 -8.90 9.86
CA ARG A 606 8.38 -10.30 10.05
C ARG A 606 9.55 -11.26 9.86
N PRO A 607 10.49 -11.33 10.84
CA PRO A 607 11.66 -12.21 10.76
C PRO A 607 11.31 -13.71 10.78
N ASP A 608 10.07 -14.05 11.13
CA ASP A 608 9.51 -15.39 11.09
C ASP A 608 9.15 -15.87 9.68
N MET A 609 9.09 -14.97 8.69
CA MET A 609 8.77 -15.33 7.30
C MET A 609 10.00 -15.84 6.53
N ASN A 610 9.77 -16.78 5.62
CA ASN A 610 10.79 -17.27 4.70
C ASN A 610 11.08 -16.22 3.62
N PRO A 611 12.36 -15.89 3.37
CA PRO A 611 12.73 -14.83 2.44
C PRO A 611 12.54 -15.24 0.99
N ILE A 612 12.24 -14.25 0.16
CA ILE A 612 12.27 -14.32 -1.30
C ILE A 612 13.42 -13.43 -1.77
N ARG A 613 14.26 -13.95 -2.67
CA ARG A 613 15.43 -13.25 -3.20
C ARG A 613 15.49 -13.41 -4.71
N VAL A 614 16.15 -12.48 -5.37
CA VAL A 614 16.56 -12.63 -6.76
C VAL A 614 17.98 -13.19 -6.78
N LYS A 615 18.25 -14.19 -7.62
CA LYS A 615 19.61 -14.70 -7.80
C LYS A 615 20.50 -13.61 -8.35
N GLU A 616 21.74 -13.61 -7.88
CA GLU A 616 22.72 -12.70 -8.42
C GLU A 616 23.14 -13.13 -9.83
N VAL A 617 22.96 -12.21 -10.77
CA VAL A 617 23.25 -12.40 -12.18
C VAL A 617 24.59 -11.77 -12.50
N TYR A 618 25.48 -12.58 -13.07
CA TYR A 618 26.78 -12.14 -13.57
C TYR A 618 26.76 -12.08 -15.09
N ARG A 619 27.56 -11.19 -15.64
CA ARG A 619 27.92 -11.27 -17.05
C ARG A 619 28.91 -12.42 -17.24
N LEU A 620 28.81 -13.14 -18.36
CA LEU A 620 29.62 -14.34 -18.56
C LEU A 620 31.12 -14.00 -18.59
N GLU A 621 31.48 -12.86 -19.19
CA GLU A 621 32.85 -12.35 -19.23
C GLU A 621 33.39 -11.86 -17.87
N GLU A 622 32.56 -11.81 -16.83
CA GLU A 622 32.94 -11.46 -15.45
C GLU A 622 32.76 -12.66 -14.50
N MET A 623 32.69 -13.88 -15.04
CA MET A 623 32.43 -15.11 -14.27
C MET A 623 33.47 -15.34 -13.18
N GLU A 624 34.70 -14.82 -13.30
CA GLU A 624 35.73 -14.95 -12.28
C GLU A 624 35.26 -14.43 -10.90
N LYS A 625 34.38 -13.42 -10.88
CA LYS A 625 33.81 -12.84 -9.65
C LYS A 625 33.00 -13.84 -8.84
N ILE A 626 32.46 -14.88 -9.46
CA ILE A 626 31.72 -15.95 -8.78
C ILE A 626 32.67 -16.77 -7.91
N PHE A 627 33.82 -17.17 -8.45
CA PHE A 627 34.75 -18.06 -7.76
C PHE A 627 35.44 -17.39 -6.57
N VAL A 628 35.57 -16.05 -6.58
CA VAL A 628 36.08 -15.27 -5.43
C VAL A 628 35.17 -15.41 -4.21
N ARG A 629 33.91 -15.80 -4.39
CA ARG A 629 32.90 -15.94 -3.33
C ARG A 629 32.66 -17.38 -2.91
N LEU A 630 33.43 -18.31 -3.48
CA LEU A 630 33.41 -19.71 -3.08
C LEU A 630 34.37 -19.90 -1.93
N GLU A 631 33.87 -20.50 -0.86
CA GLU A 631 34.62 -20.77 0.36
C GLU A 631 34.34 -22.19 0.84
N MET A 632 35.34 -22.84 1.45
CA MET A 632 35.15 -24.13 2.11
C MET A 632 34.68 -23.89 3.54
N LYS A 633 33.41 -24.21 3.85
CA LYS A 633 32.80 -23.98 5.17
C LYS A 633 32.38 -25.27 5.86
N ILE A 634 32.43 -25.29 7.20
CA ILE A 634 31.97 -26.44 7.98
C ILE A 634 30.46 -26.36 8.16
N ILE A 635 29.75 -27.26 7.48
CA ILE A 635 28.29 -27.35 7.53
C ILE A 635 27.86 -28.25 8.68
N LYS A 636 26.76 -27.89 9.37
CA LYS A 636 26.16 -28.73 10.40
C LYS A 636 25.83 -30.12 9.85
N SER A 637 26.20 -31.16 10.59
CA SER A 637 26.04 -32.58 10.20
C SER A 637 26.93 -33.06 9.05
N SER A 638 27.96 -32.31 8.65
CA SER A 638 28.96 -32.74 7.66
C SER A 638 30.05 -33.68 8.21
N GLY A 639 30.00 -34.03 9.50
CA GLY A 639 31.08 -34.76 10.17
C GLY A 639 32.37 -33.95 10.32
N GLY A 640 32.30 -32.62 10.22
CA GLY A 640 33.48 -31.73 10.27
C GLY A 640 34.19 -31.56 8.93
N ILE A 641 33.69 -32.18 7.86
CA ILE A 641 34.26 -32.07 6.50
C ILE A 641 33.77 -30.76 5.87
N PRO A 642 34.67 -29.83 5.52
CA PRO A 642 34.28 -28.59 4.85
C PRO A 642 33.63 -28.87 3.49
N ARG A 643 32.59 -28.11 3.17
CA ARG A 643 31.87 -28.18 1.89
C ARG A 643 32.01 -26.85 1.17
N LEU A 644 32.08 -26.92 -0.16
CA LEU A 644 32.03 -25.75 -1.01
C LEU A 644 30.74 -24.97 -0.70
N SER A 645 30.88 -23.68 -0.47
CA SER A 645 29.78 -22.78 -0.13
C SER A 645 29.91 -21.50 -0.94
N TYR A 646 28.80 -20.99 -1.45
CA TYR A 646 28.73 -19.71 -2.14
C TYR A 646 28.11 -18.67 -1.20
N THR A 647 28.89 -17.63 -0.87
CA THR A 647 28.44 -16.56 0.03
C THR A 647 27.71 -15.47 -0.76
N GLY A 648 26.47 -15.18 -0.35
CA GLY A 648 25.61 -14.13 -0.92
C GLY A 648 26.06 -12.72 -0.54
N ARG A 649 25.26 -11.70 -0.90
CA ARG A 649 25.59 -10.28 -0.62
C ARG A 649 25.51 -9.95 0.88
N ASP A 650 24.76 -10.75 1.62
CA ASP A 650 24.72 -10.73 3.08
C ASP A 650 25.67 -11.80 3.65
N ASP A 651 25.68 -11.95 4.97
CA ASP A 651 26.52 -12.94 5.66
C ASP A 651 25.99 -14.39 5.57
N ARG A 652 25.07 -14.65 4.63
CA ARG A 652 24.49 -15.98 4.40
C ARG A 652 25.14 -16.65 3.19
N HIS A 653 25.21 -17.97 3.25
CA HIS A 653 25.76 -18.79 2.18
C HIS A 653 24.86 -20.00 1.92
N PHE A 654 25.05 -20.66 0.78
CA PHE A 654 24.41 -21.95 0.49
C PHE A 654 25.41 -22.88 -0.20
N VAL A 655 25.12 -24.17 -0.21
CA VAL A 655 25.92 -25.17 -0.95
C VAL A 655 25.53 -25.09 -2.43
N PRO A 656 26.43 -24.65 -3.33
CA PRO A 656 26.12 -24.57 -4.73
C PRO A 656 26.07 -25.98 -5.36
N THR A 657 25.16 -26.17 -6.31
CA THR A 657 25.05 -27.40 -7.11
C THR A 657 25.66 -27.26 -8.50
N GLY A 658 25.90 -26.03 -8.94
CA GLY A 658 26.41 -25.74 -10.27
C GLY A 658 26.18 -24.29 -10.68
N LEU A 659 26.22 -24.06 -11.98
CA LEU A 659 26.06 -22.73 -12.57
C LEU A 659 25.20 -22.80 -13.84
N TYR A 660 24.18 -21.96 -13.92
CA TYR A 660 23.41 -21.75 -15.14
C TYR A 660 24.10 -20.71 -16.02
N ILE A 661 24.13 -20.96 -17.33
CA ILE A 661 24.51 -19.98 -18.36
C ILE A 661 23.31 -19.76 -19.28
N VAL A 662 22.88 -18.52 -19.40
CA VAL A 662 21.65 -18.12 -20.11
C VAL A 662 22.01 -17.18 -21.24
N ARG A 663 21.56 -17.48 -22.46
CA ARG A 663 21.68 -16.58 -23.61
C ARG A 663 20.60 -15.49 -23.52
N THR A 664 21.02 -14.24 -23.67
CA THR A 664 20.14 -13.05 -23.51
C THR A 664 19.91 -12.28 -24.79
N VAL A 665 20.63 -12.63 -25.86
CA VAL A 665 20.55 -12.00 -27.19
C VAL A 665 20.05 -13.03 -28.20
N ASN A 666 19.03 -12.65 -28.97
CA ASN A 666 18.41 -13.50 -29.97
C ASN A 666 19.12 -13.41 -31.33
N ASP A 667 19.14 -14.50 -32.09
CA ASP A 667 19.65 -14.48 -33.46
C ASP A 667 18.74 -13.64 -34.39
N PRO A 668 19.28 -12.98 -35.43
CA PRO A 668 20.68 -13.00 -35.88
C PRO A 668 21.58 -11.95 -35.20
N TRP A 669 21.13 -11.31 -34.11
CA TRP A 669 21.90 -10.32 -33.38
C TRP A 669 22.93 -10.95 -32.44
N THR A 670 24.00 -10.20 -32.17
CA THR A 670 25.00 -10.53 -31.16
C THR A 670 25.64 -9.27 -30.59
N MET A 671 26.20 -9.36 -29.39
CA MET A 671 26.98 -8.29 -28.78
C MET A 671 28.47 -8.45 -29.08
N ALA A 672 29.10 -7.32 -29.38
CA ALA A 672 30.54 -7.19 -29.57
C ALA A 672 31.09 -5.99 -28.77
N PHE A 673 32.41 -5.91 -28.64
CA PHE A 673 33.09 -4.79 -27.99
C PHE A 673 33.91 -4.00 -29.01
N SER A 674 33.68 -2.69 -29.10
CA SER A 674 34.46 -1.81 -29.96
C SER A 674 35.71 -1.33 -29.24
N LYS A 675 36.89 -1.67 -29.77
CA LYS A 675 38.18 -1.21 -29.25
C LYS A 675 38.36 0.31 -29.40
N ASN A 676 37.80 0.90 -30.46
CA ASN A 676 37.89 2.33 -30.74
C ASN A 676 37.04 3.15 -29.77
N SER A 677 35.77 2.78 -29.58
CA SER A 677 34.86 3.52 -28.70
C SER A 677 34.87 3.03 -27.24
N LYS A 678 35.59 1.94 -26.95
CA LYS A 678 35.62 1.24 -25.65
C LYS A 678 34.21 0.94 -25.10
N ARG A 679 33.28 0.57 -25.98
CA ARG A 679 31.86 0.34 -25.65
C ARG A 679 31.36 -0.94 -26.32
N LYS A 680 30.42 -1.61 -25.64
CA LYS A 680 29.67 -2.74 -26.20
C LYS A 680 28.62 -2.23 -27.19
N PHE A 681 28.39 -2.98 -28.25
CA PHE A 681 27.39 -2.67 -29.29
C PHE A 681 26.73 -3.96 -29.77
N PHE A 682 25.57 -3.84 -30.39
CA PHE A 682 24.85 -4.92 -31.05
C PHE A 682 25.19 -4.94 -32.54
N TYR A 683 25.45 -6.13 -33.06
CA TYR A 683 25.75 -6.40 -34.47
C TYR A 683 24.77 -7.42 -35.03
N ASN A 684 24.14 -7.09 -36.16
CA ASN A 684 23.28 -8.02 -36.88
C ASN A 684 24.13 -8.81 -37.89
N LYS A 685 24.24 -10.12 -37.70
CA LYS A 685 25.07 -10.98 -38.55
C LYS A 685 24.54 -11.10 -39.99
N THR A 686 23.27 -10.80 -40.22
CA THR A 686 22.61 -10.93 -41.54
C THR A 686 22.64 -9.61 -42.30
N THR A 687 22.25 -8.51 -41.65
CA THR A 687 22.21 -7.17 -42.29
C THR A 687 23.55 -6.43 -42.23
N GLN A 688 24.48 -6.91 -41.39
CA GLN A 688 25.77 -6.26 -41.09
C GLN A 688 25.65 -4.89 -40.41
N GLU A 689 24.46 -4.56 -39.89
CA GLU A 689 24.23 -3.32 -39.15
C GLU A 689 24.77 -3.40 -37.72
N SER A 690 25.25 -2.25 -37.23
CA SER A 690 25.74 -2.10 -35.85
C SER A 690 25.01 -0.96 -35.15
N THR A 691 24.65 -1.13 -33.88
CA THR A 691 24.08 -0.06 -33.05
C THR A 691 24.51 -0.17 -31.59
N TYR A 692 24.58 0.97 -30.90
CA TYR A 692 24.85 1.02 -29.46
C TYR A 692 23.58 0.96 -28.62
N ASP A 693 22.42 1.19 -29.23
CA ASP A 693 21.11 1.06 -28.59
C ASP A 693 20.64 -0.38 -28.66
N LEU A 694 19.80 -0.82 -27.71
CA LEU A 694 19.25 -2.18 -27.69
C LEU A 694 18.22 -2.35 -28.82
N PRO A 695 18.49 -3.18 -29.86
CA PRO A 695 17.51 -3.50 -30.88
C PRO A 695 16.38 -4.35 -30.30
N HIS A 696 15.13 -4.06 -30.67
CA HIS A 696 13.98 -4.85 -30.20
C HIS A 696 14.09 -6.33 -30.60
N GLU A 697 14.51 -6.61 -31.84
CA GLU A 697 14.66 -7.98 -32.35
C GLU A 697 15.82 -8.77 -31.70
N SER A 698 16.76 -8.08 -31.05
CA SER A 698 17.87 -8.75 -30.36
C SER A 698 17.45 -9.31 -29.00
N ILE A 699 16.25 -8.98 -28.52
CA ILE A 699 15.79 -9.40 -27.20
C ILE A 699 15.49 -10.90 -27.20
N ALA A 700 16.17 -11.67 -26.34
CA ALA A 700 15.77 -13.05 -26.07
C ALA A 700 14.62 -13.08 -25.04
N PRO A 701 13.40 -13.48 -25.44
CA PRO A 701 12.28 -13.64 -24.51
C PRO A 701 12.48 -14.85 -23.59
N PHE A 702 11.64 -14.99 -22.57
CA PHE A 702 11.75 -16.03 -21.55
C PHE A 702 11.93 -17.43 -22.15
N HIS A 703 11.11 -17.80 -23.14
CA HIS A 703 11.15 -19.15 -23.70
C HIS A 703 12.49 -19.46 -24.39
N ILE A 704 13.11 -18.48 -25.06
CA ILE A 704 14.43 -18.64 -25.67
C ILE A 704 15.52 -18.74 -24.60
N CYS A 705 15.49 -17.85 -23.59
CA CYS A 705 16.42 -17.91 -22.46
C CYS A 705 16.33 -19.26 -21.74
N TYR A 706 15.11 -19.73 -21.50
CA TYR A 706 14.83 -20.99 -20.84
C TYR A 706 15.33 -22.17 -21.69
N PHE A 707 14.91 -22.27 -22.95
CA PHE A 707 15.27 -23.38 -23.83
C PHE A 707 16.80 -23.49 -24.05
N SER A 708 17.47 -22.37 -24.28
CA SER A 708 18.90 -22.35 -24.64
C SER A 708 19.86 -22.43 -23.44
N ARG A 709 19.34 -22.53 -22.21
CA ARG A 709 20.17 -22.49 -21.00
C ARG A 709 21.09 -23.70 -20.89
N LEU A 710 22.33 -23.45 -20.51
CA LEU A 710 23.32 -24.46 -20.17
C LEU A 710 23.40 -24.60 -18.65
N PHE A 711 23.71 -25.81 -18.17
CA PHE A 711 23.97 -26.07 -16.76
C PHE A 711 25.31 -26.76 -16.57
N TRP A 712 26.20 -26.12 -15.83
CA TRP A 712 27.48 -26.69 -15.42
C TRP A 712 27.35 -27.22 -14.00
N GLU A 713 27.17 -28.52 -13.88
CA GLU A 713 27.03 -29.20 -12.60
C GLU A 713 28.37 -29.26 -11.85
N TRP A 714 28.36 -28.90 -10.56
CA TRP A 714 29.54 -28.93 -9.69
C TRP A 714 29.47 -30.14 -8.75
N GLY A 715 29.56 -31.33 -9.36
CA GLY A 715 29.61 -32.60 -8.64
C GLY A 715 31.03 -33.03 -8.25
N GLU A 716 31.14 -34.27 -7.77
CA GLU A 716 32.45 -34.89 -7.53
C GLU A 716 33.31 -34.93 -8.81
N GLY A 717 34.60 -34.61 -8.70
CA GLY A 717 35.53 -34.55 -9.83
C GLY A 717 35.58 -33.21 -10.56
N VAL A 718 34.70 -32.24 -10.23
CA VAL A 718 34.76 -30.88 -10.80
C VAL A 718 35.56 -29.97 -9.87
N LYS A 719 36.63 -29.37 -10.40
CA LYS A 719 37.50 -28.44 -9.66
C LYS A 719 37.13 -26.98 -9.98
N VAL A 720 36.55 -26.28 -9.02
CA VAL A 720 36.14 -24.86 -9.09
C VAL A 720 36.71 -24.00 -7.96
N HIS A 721 37.38 -24.61 -6.99
CA HIS A 721 38.06 -23.96 -5.88
C HIS A 721 39.40 -24.65 -5.59
N ASP A 722 40.43 -23.89 -5.22
CA ASP A 722 41.82 -24.37 -5.11
C ASP A 722 41.99 -25.49 -4.07
N SER A 723 41.14 -25.51 -3.04
CA SER A 723 41.14 -26.56 -2.02
C SER A 723 40.62 -27.93 -2.53
N GLN A 724 40.00 -28.00 -3.71
CA GLN A 724 39.56 -29.27 -4.30
C GLN A 724 40.75 -29.96 -4.98
N LYS A 725 41.13 -31.14 -4.45
CA LYS A 725 42.33 -31.88 -4.89
C LYS A 725 42.07 -32.89 -6.01
N ARG A 726 40.82 -33.30 -6.21
CA ARG A 726 40.43 -34.29 -7.23
C ARG A 726 39.82 -33.57 -8.42
N GLN A 727 40.32 -33.86 -9.61
CA GLN A 727 39.78 -33.42 -10.88
C GLN A 727 39.62 -34.65 -11.77
N ASP A 728 38.43 -34.81 -12.33
CA ASP A 728 38.13 -35.79 -13.37
C ASP A 728 38.49 -35.16 -14.72
N ALA A 729 39.31 -35.85 -15.52
CA ALA A 729 39.80 -35.34 -16.80
C ALA A 729 38.68 -35.19 -17.85
N GLU A 730 37.53 -35.86 -17.66
CA GLU A 730 36.38 -35.74 -18.57
C GLU A 730 35.46 -34.57 -18.20
N LYS A 731 35.68 -33.91 -17.06
CA LYS A 731 34.83 -32.82 -16.56
C LYS A 731 35.54 -31.48 -16.64
N LEU A 732 34.78 -30.45 -17.01
CA LEU A 732 35.28 -29.08 -17.09
C LEU A 732 35.67 -28.55 -15.70
N SER A 733 36.88 -28.02 -15.61
CA SER A 733 37.40 -27.23 -14.49
C SER A 733 37.14 -25.74 -14.66
N LYS A 734 37.26 -24.98 -13.56
CA LYS A 734 37.23 -23.52 -13.58
C LYS A 734 38.27 -22.95 -14.54
N GLU A 735 39.50 -23.46 -14.51
CA GLU A 735 40.59 -22.93 -15.34
C GLU A 735 40.29 -23.09 -16.83
N GLU A 736 39.74 -24.24 -17.25
CA GLU A 736 39.35 -24.50 -18.64
C GLU A 736 38.24 -23.56 -19.11
N VAL A 737 37.18 -23.40 -18.29
CA VAL A 737 36.05 -22.51 -18.63
C VAL A 737 36.49 -21.05 -18.69
N LEU A 738 37.29 -20.58 -17.71
CA LEU A 738 37.80 -19.21 -17.70
C LEU A 738 38.74 -18.93 -18.88
N SER A 739 39.63 -19.88 -19.20
CA SER A 739 40.53 -19.76 -20.35
C SER A 739 39.76 -19.67 -21.66
N PHE A 740 38.69 -20.49 -21.80
CA PHE A 740 37.80 -20.41 -22.96
C PHE A 740 37.13 -19.04 -23.08
N ILE A 741 36.55 -18.54 -21.98
CA ILE A 741 35.87 -17.24 -21.95
C ILE A 741 36.84 -16.11 -22.34
N GLN A 742 38.05 -16.11 -21.77
CA GLN A 742 39.08 -15.11 -22.08
C GLN A 742 39.51 -15.16 -23.55
N ALA A 743 39.71 -16.34 -24.11
CA ALA A 743 40.08 -16.50 -25.52
C ALA A 743 38.98 -16.02 -26.48
N HIS A 744 37.71 -16.08 -26.07
CA HIS A 744 36.54 -15.68 -26.86
C HIS A 744 35.96 -14.31 -26.45
N TYR A 745 36.72 -13.54 -25.67
CA TYR A 745 36.46 -12.15 -25.29
C TYR A 745 37.70 -11.25 -25.52
N PRO A 746 38.07 -10.94 -26.78
CA PRO A 746 39.28 -10.16 -27.11
C PRO A 746 39.16 -8.64 -27.17
#